data_AF-A0A521VUB1-F1
#
_entry.id   AF-A0A521VUB1-F1
#
_cell.length_a   1.000
_cell.length_b   1.000
_cell.length_c   1.000
_cell.angle_alpha   90.00
_cell.angle_beta   90.00
_cell.angle_gamma   90.00
#
_symmetry.space_group_name_H-M   'P 1'
#
loop_
_entity.id
_entity.type
_entity.pdbx_description
1 polymer ?
#
loop_
_entity_poly.entity_id
_entity_poly.type
_entity_poly.pdbx_seq_one_letter_code
_entity_poly.pdbx_strand_id
1 'polypeptide(L)'
;MLAGATQSRAAQLAEFLPKATAGDFFPGADRFGPPQGDPPIVPVYRGDELRGFVYLNSDFTNAIGYSGKPIHLLIGIDPAGVIAAIKLIDHKEPIVLIGIPEKRIVDALNSLVGKEMAPVASGTRQPPQVDIISGATVTMLVMGDSVVRSAVRLIRSGRIAASGVSAPSPAVVPATKTIDLAEGEARDWNSLLADGSVRRLHLTIGDINAAFARSGNAAAIANPEPGAADDTFIDLYLALATVPTIGRSLLRDAGYAYLKQRLKPGQQAIIVAGEGLYSFKGSGYVRGGIFDRIELLQDGSSTRFRDRNHTRLGRLEAAGAPPMREISLFVVPEEFSFDPAEQWQLMLLVQRAVGAHDKAFLSFDLGYTVPEKYLKREQPAVTVTANRPSAAPSSAPTRSLEEPLWQRMWKDNIPAIAIVAVAIGVLTVIFFFQNVLVSRPRLNVWVRRLYLLFILVWLGWYANAQLSVVNVLTFTTALVTGFNWEYFLTAPLIFLLWAGVAASLLFWGRGPFCGWLCPFGALQELLNNIAQALKVPQLRIPWALHERLWPIKYMIFLGLFAMSLYSIGFAEQLSEVEPFKTAIVLKFARGWPFVVYAVALLAAGLFVERFFCRYLCPLGAALAIPGRIRMFEWLKRWPECGRPCQRCAHECPVQSIHPEGHINVNECIYCMHCQELYWDDQRCPHMIQVRLKRERREALSSPSMRGGGKGPAEPVITHNGKVIPQ
;
A
#
# COMPACT_ATOMS: atom_id res chain seq x y z
N MET A 1 -10.08 -32.39 -28.24
CA MET A 1 -11.38 -31.86 -27.76
C MET A 1 -11.27 -31.59 -26.27
N LEU A 2 -10.96 -30.37 -25.86
CA LEU A 2 -11.15 -29.86 -24.51
C LEU A 2 -11.44 -28.37 -24.69
N ALA A 3 -12.72 -28.03 -24.64
CA ALA A 3 -13.23 -26.67 -24.80
C ALA A 3 -12.78 -25.84 -23.58
N GLY A 4 -11.88 -24.88 -23.81
CA GLY A 4 -11.58 -23.84 -22.84
C GLY A 4 -12.80 -22.94 -22.70
N ALA A 5 -13.45 -22.99 -21.54
CA ALA A 5 -14.57 -22.14 -21.21
C ALA A 5 -14.14 -20.66 -21.24
N THR A 6 -14.64 -19.94 -22.23
CA THR A 6 -14.74 -18.49 -22.27
C THR A 6 -15.73 -18.04 -21.20
N GLN A 7 -15.26 -17.62 -20.03
CA GLN A 7 -16.05 -16.78 -19.13
C GLN A 7 -15.98 -15.34 -19.66
N SER A 8 -16.98 -14.99 -20.48
CA SER A 8 -17.34 -13.62 -20.77
C SER A 8 -17.70 -12.91 -19.47
N ARG A 9 -17.66 -11.57 -19.48
CA ARG A 9 -18.21 -10.69 -18.44
C ARG A 9 -19.75 -10.79 -18.37
N ALA A 10 -20.27 -12.00 -18.30
CA ALA A 10 -21.63 -12.28 -17.89
C ALA A 10 -21.68 -12.07 -16.37
N ALA A 11 -22.09 -10.87 -15.95
CA ALA A 11 -22.52 -10.51 -14.60
C ALA A 11 -21.73 -11.20 -13.47
N GLN A 12 -20.65 -10.58 -12.97
CA GLN A 12 -20.05 -11.04 -11.70
C GLN A 12 -21.10 -11.06 -10.58
N LEU A 13 -22.09 -10.16 -10.64
CA LEU A 13 -23.27 -10.24 -9.78
C LEU A 13 -23.93 -11.63 -9.80
N ALA A 14 -24.07 -12.30 -10.94
CA ALA A 14 -24.68 -13.64 -11.01
C ALA A 14 -23.80 -14.73 -10.37
N GLU A 15 -22.47 -14.56 -10.34
CA GLU A 15 -21.54 -15.44 -9.65
C GLU A 15 -21.61 -15.28 -8.12
N PHE A 16 -21.81 -14.04 -7.65
CA PHE A 16 -21.77 -13.69 -6.23
C PHE A 16 -23.14 -13.65 -5.54
N LEU A 17 -24.23 -13.42 -6.28
CA LEU A 17 -25.60 -13.36 -5.76
C LEU A 17 -26.03 -14.66 -5.02
N PRO A 18 -25.67 -15.88 -5.47
CA PRO A 18 -26.02 -17.11 -4.75
C PRO A 18 -25.45 -17.21 -3.33
N LYS A 19 -24.47 -16.37 -2.97
CA LYS A 19 -23.89 -16.29 -1.61
C LYS A 19 -24.73 -15.41 -0.66
N ALA A 20 -25.87 -14.90 -1.10
CA ALA A 20 -26.76 -14.07 -0.31
C ALA A 20 -28.23 -14.45 -0.49
N THR A 21 -29.07 -14.08 0.48
CA THR A 21 -30.53 -14.26 0.43
C THR A 21 -31.23 -12.90 0.36
N ALA A 22 -32.44 -12.85 -0.20
CA ALA A 22 -33.21 -11.61 -0.31
C ALA A 22 -33.44 -10.94 1.06
N GLY A 23 -33.68 -11.76 2.10
CA GLY A 23 -33.86 -11.32 3.48
C GLY A 23 -32.61 -10.68 4.12
N ASP A 24 -31.41 -10.94 3.58
CA ASP A 24 -30.16 -10.31 4.07
C ASP A 24 -30.14 -8.80 3.78
N PHE A 25 -30.86 -8.35 2.76
CA PHE A 25 -30.84 -6.95 2.31
C PHE A 25 -32.08 -6.17 2.74
N PHE A 26 -33.25 -6.82 2.71
CA PHE A 26 -34.52 -6.21 3.07
C PHE A 26 -35.29 -7.14 4.02
N PRO A 27 -35.59 -6.72 5.26
CA PRO A 27 -36.34 -7.53 6.20
C PRO A 27 -37.69 -7.99 5.63
N GLY A 28 -37.92 -9.31 5.65
CA GLY A 28 -39.15 -9.93 5.15
C GLY A 28 -39.22 -10.14 3.63
N ALA A 29 -38.15 -9.84 2.88
CA ALA A 29 -38.06 -10.20 1.46
C ALA A 29 -37.82 -11.70 1.28
N ASP A 30 -38.47 -12.29 0.28
CA ASP A 30 -38.53 -13.73 0.03
C ASP A 30 -37.85 -14.14 -1.28
N ARG A 31 -37.71 -13.24 -2.26
CA ARG A 31 -37.11 -13.58 -3.56
C ARG A 31 -36.32 -12.45 -4.23
N PHE A 32 -35.33 -12.86 -5.02
CA PHE A 32 -34.69 -12.03 -6.03
C PHE A 32 -35.46 -12.16 -7.37
N GLY A 33 -35.66 -11.05 -8.08
CA GLY A 33 -36.16 -11.09 -9.45
C GLY A 33 -35.05 -11.25 -10.49
N PRO A 34 -35.39 -11.23 -11.78
CA PRO A 34 -34.40 -11.33 -12.84
C PRO A 34 -33.47 -10.10 -12.84
N PRO A 35 -32.15 -10.26 -13.08
CA PRO A 35 -31.23 -9.14 -13.24
C PRO A 35 -31.69 -8.20 -14.36
N GLN A 36 -31.54 -6.90 -14.14
CA GLN A 36 -31.98 -5.84 -15.04
C GLN A 36 -30.81 -4.89 -15.37
N GLY A 37 -30.74 -4.48 -16.64
CA GLY A 37 -29.77 -3.49 -17.13
C GLY A 37 -28.31 -3.97 -17.16
N ASP A 38 -27.42 -3.06 -17.56
CA ASP A 38 -25.97 -3.23 -17.60
C ASP A 38 -25.31 -1.94 -17.07
N PRO A 39 -24.49 -1.97 -15.99
CA PRO A 39 -24.17 -3.13 -15.15
C PRO A 39 -25.39 -3.69 -14.40
N PRO A 40 -25.48 -5.01 -14.14
CA PRO A 40 -26.71 -5.66 -13.70
C PRO A 40 -27.12 -5.22 -12.28
N ILE A 41 -28.42 -5.00 -12.08
CA ILE A 41 -29.06 -4.83 -10.77
C ILE A 41 -30.20 -5.84 -10.61
N VAL A 42 -30.43 -6.31 -9.39
CA VAL A 42 -31.41 -7.38 -9.13
C VAL A 42 -32.51 -6.83 -8.23
N PRO A 43 -33.78 -6.77 -8.68
CA PRO A 43 -34.89 -6.34 -7.83
C PRO A 43 -35.12 -7.37 -6.71
N VAL A 44 -35.48 -6.89 -5.52
CA VAL A 44 -35.78 -7.70 -4.35
C VAL A 44 -37.25 -7.54 -4.01
N TYR A 45 -37.97 -8.65 -3.84
CA TYR A 45 -39.40 -8.65 -3.57
C TYR A 45 -39.75 -9.23 -2.20
N ARG A 46 -40.89 -8.79 -1.68
CA ARG A 46 -41.67 -9.46 -0.63
C ARG A 46 -43.02 -9.84 -1.24
N GLY A 47 -43.17 -11.10 -1.64
CA GLY A 47 -44.29 -11.52 -2.49
C GLY A 47 -44.22 -10.81 -3.85
N ASP A 48 -45.18 -9.92 -4.11
CA ASP A 48 -45.24 -9.09 -5.33
C ASP A 48 -44.82 -7.63 -5.10
N GLU A 49 -44.52 -7.24 -3.86
CA GLU A 49 -44.09 -5.88 -3.52
C GLU A 49 -42.58 -5.72 -3.74
N LEU A 50 -42.19 -4.75 -4.58
CA LEU A 50 -40.77 -4.39 -4.79
C LEU A 50 -40.24 -3.64 -3.56
N ARG A 51 -39.21 -4.18 -2.92
CA ARG A 51 -38.56 -3.60 -1.73
C ARG A 51 -37.33 -2.77 -2.06
N GLY A 52 -36.65 -3.08 -3.16
CA GLY A 52 -35.47 -2.37 -3.62
C GLY A 52 -34.64 -3.19 -4.60
N PHE A 53 -33.36 -2.85 -4.71
CA PHE A 53 -32.43 -3.45 -5.66
C PHE A 53 -31.15 -3.89 -4.95
N VAL A 54 -30.53 -4.96 -5.44
CA VAL A 54 -29.21 -5.43 -5.03
C VAL A 54 -28.28 -5.38 -6.23
N TYR A 55 -27.06 -4.87 -6.03
CA TYR A 55 -26.06 -4.79 -7.08
C TYR A 55 -24.66 -5.04 -6.50
N LEU A 56 -23.71 -5.36 -7.38
CA LEU A 56 -22.32 -5.59 -7.00
C LEU A 56 -21.52 -4.30 -7.19
N ASN A 57 -20.77 -3.87 -6.18
CA ASN A 57 -19.94 -2.66 -6.28
C ASN A 57 -18.97 -2.70 -7.47
N SER A 58 -18.30 -3.83 -7.71
CA SER A 58 -17.28 -4.00 -8.76
C SER A 58 -17.84 -3.92 -10.18
N ASP A 59 -19.15 -4.13 -10.34
CA ASP A 59 -19.84 -3.92 -11.61
C ASP A 59 -19.98 -2.41 -11.93
N PHE A 60 -19.91 -1.54 -10.92
CA PHE A 60 -20.06 -0.09 -11.04
C PHE A 60 -18.77 0.69 -10.80
N THR A 61 -17.92 0.26 -9.87
CA THR A 61 -16.64 0.88 -9.51
C THR A 61 -15.62 -0.20 -9.15
N ASN A 62 -14.44 -0.20 -9.81
CA ASN A 62 -13.36 -1.08 -9.39
C ASN A 62 -12.72 -0.53 -8.11
N ALA A 63 -12.96 -1.22 -6.99
CA ALA A 63 -12.30 -0.94 -5.72
C ALA A 63 -11.19 -1.97 -5.50
N ILE A 64 -9.95 -1.50 -5.63
CA ILE A 64 -8.76 -2.29 -5.37
C ILE A 64 -8.21 -1.86 -4.01
N GLY A 65 -8.13 -2.80 -3.08
CA GLY A 65 -7.58 -2.52 -1.75
C GLY A 65 -6.07 -2.74 -1.66
N TYR A 66 -5.55 -2.84 -0.43
CA TYR A 66 -4.13 -3.00 -0.12
C TYR A 66 -3.50 -4.23 -0.80
N SER A 67 -4.30 -5.28 -1.00
CA SER A 67 -3.84 -6.52 -1.64
C SER A 67 -3.64 -6.44 -3.16
N GLY A 68 -3.96 -5.30 -3.77
CA GLY A 68 -3.92 -5.13 -5.22
C GLY A 68 -4.99 -5.95 -5.96
N LYS A 69 -5.95 -6.54 -5.24
CA LYS A 69 -7.05 -7.34 -5.78
C LYS A 69 -8.41 -6.66 -5.54
N PRO A 70 -9.41 -6.90 -6.41
CA PRO A 70 -10.72 -6.29 -6.27
C PRO A 70 -11.45 -6.75 -5.00
N ILE A 71 -12.27 -5.86 -4.46
CA ILE A 71 -13.14 -6.11 -3.31
C ILE A 71 -14.59 -6.17 -3.79
N HIS A 72 -15.28 -7.27 -3.47
CA HIS A 72 -16.65 -7.56 -3.92
C HIS A 72 -17.65 -7.40 -2.75
N LEU A 73 -18.50 -6.39 -2.87
CA LEU A 73 -19.56 -6.00 -1.94
C LEU A 73 -20.91 -6.04 -2.66
N LEU A 74 -21.87 -6.78 -2.13
CA LEU A 74 -23.27 -6.66 -2.54
C LEU A 74 -23.92 -5.54 -1.74
N ILE A 75 -24.59 -4.63 -2.42
CA ILE A 75 -25.19 -3.45 -1.82
C ILE A 75 -26.69 -3.48 -2.13
N GLY A 76 -27.50 -3.48 -1.07
CA GLY A 76 -28.95 -3.29 -1.15
C GLY A 76 -29.28 -1.81 -1.08
N ILE A 77 -30.06 -1.32 -2.02
CA ILE A 77 -30.50 0.07 -2.10
C ILE A 77 -32.01 0.11 -2.35
N ASP A 78 -32.72 0.91 -1.57
CA ASP A 78 -34.16 1.06 -1.73
C ASP A 78 -34.52 1.95 -2.95
N PRO A 79 -35.80 1.99 -3.36
CA PRO A 79 -36.22 2.87 -4.45
C PRO A 79 -35.97 4.35 -4.17
N ALA A 80 -35.90 4.78 -2.90
CA ALA A 80 -35.62 6.16 -2.51
C ALA A 80 -34.13 6.53 -2.63
N GLY A 81 -33.24 5.59 -2.95
CA GLY A 81 -31.80 5.81 -3.04
C GLY A 81 -31.10 5.78 -1.67
N VAL A 82 -31.69 5.11 -0.69
CA VAL A 82 -31.13 4.87 0.64
C VAL A 82 -30.47 3.50 0.66
N ILE A 83 -29.24 3.44 1.19
CA ILE A 83 -28.55 2.16 1.37
C ILE A 83 -29.28 1.35 2.43
N ALA A 84 -29.84 0.21 2.05
CA ALA A 84 -30.61 -0.67 2.94
C ALA A 84 -29.72 -1.70 3.65
N ALA A 85 -28.70 -2.22 2.97
CA ALA A 85 -27.77 -3.20 3.53
C ALA A 85 -26.49 -3.29 2.70
N ILE A 86 -25.40 -3.74 3.33
CA ILE A 86 -24.12 -4.00 2.67
C ILE A 86 -23.64 -5.38 3.11
N LYS A 87 -23.29 -6.24 2.15
CA LYS A 87 -22.78 -7.58 2.40
C LYS A 87 -21.42 -7.75 1.73
N LEU A 88 -20.41 -8.05 2.54
CA LEU A 88 -19.08 -8.42 2.05
C LEU A 88 -19.12 -9.86 1.54
N ILE A 89 -18.72 -10.08 0.29
CA ILE A 89 -18.82 -11.39 -0.37
C ILE A 89 -17.47 -12.02 -0.65
N ASP A 90 -16.54 -11.23 -1.20
CA ASP A 90 -15.19 -11.69 -1.45
C ASP A 90 -14.21 -10.53 -1.32
N HIS A 91 -13.10 -10.78 -0.63
CA HIS A 91 -12.00 -9.83 -0.54
C HIS A 91 -10.71 -10.58 -0.28
N LYS A 92 -9.60 -10.04 -0.78
CA LYS A 92 -8.25 -10.57 -0.53
C LYS A 92 -7.39 -9.62 0.29
N GLU A 93 -8.07 -8.69 0.95
CA GLU A 93 -7.47 -7.69 1.80
C GLU A 93 -6.83 -8.31 3.04
N PRO A 94 -5.67 -7.78 3.47
CA PRO A 94 -5.03 -8.25 4.69
C PRO A 94 -5.76 -7.81 5.96
N ILE A 95 -7.06 -7.50 5.92
CA ILE A 95 -7.86 -7.21 7.11
C ILE A 95 -8.06 -8.48 7.95
N VAL A 96 -8.25 -9.63 7.28
CA VAL A 96 -8.23 -10.93 7.96
C VAL A 96 -6.83 -11.19 8.52
N LEU A 97 -5.76 -10.64 7.91
CA LEU A 97 -4.34 -10.68 8.33
C LEU A 97 -3.99 -9.80 9.55
N ILE A 98 -4.73 -8.73 9.84
CA ILE A 98 -4.73 -8.04 11.14
C ILE A 98 -5.73 -8.65 12.12
N GLY A 99 -6.60 -9.55 11.65
CA GLY A 99 -7.47 -10.45 12.42
C GLY A 99 -8.66 -9.75 13.05
N ILE A 100 -9.00 -8.61 12.47
CA ILE A 100 -10.24 -7.91 12.73
C ILE A 100 -11.34 -8.86 12.22
N PRO A 101 -12.31 -9.26 13.08
CA PRO A 101 -13.40 -10.11 12.67
C PRO A 101 -14.16 -9.46 11.51
N GLU A 102 -14.54 -10.25 10.50
CA GLU A 102 -15.29 -9.76 9.35
C GLU A 102 -16.56 -9.02 9.77
N LYS A 103 -17.23 -9.53 10.81
CA LYS A 103 -18.39 -8.87 11.44
C LYS A 103 -18.11 -7.42 11.81
N ARG A 104 -16.93 -7.09 12.35
CA ARG A 104 -16.57 -5.72 12.76
C ARG A 104 -16.40 -4.79 11.55
N ILE A 105 -15.93 -5.33 10.42
CA ILE A 105 -15.82 -4.61 9.14
C ILE A 105 -17.22 -4.30 8.63
N VAL A 106 -18.10 -5.31 8.64
CA VAL A 106 -19.50 -5.15 8.25
C VAL A 106 -20.20 -4.16 9.17
N ASP A 107 -19.99 -4.23 10.49
CA ASP A 107 -20.54 -3.27 11.47
C ASP A 107 -20.08 -1.83 11.19
N ALA A 108 -18.82 -1.64 10.80
CA ALA A 108 -18.30 -0.32 10.45
C ALA A 108 -18.82 0.18 9.09
N LEU A 109 -18.98 -0.70 8.09
CA LEU A 109 -19.63 -0.39 6.82
C LEU A 109 -21.12 -0.07 7.02
N ASN A 110 -21.76 -0.70 8.00
CA ASN A 110 -23.17 -0.45 8.34
C ASN A 110 -23.42 0.99 8.80
N SER A 111 -22.39 1.81 9.10
CA SER A 111 -22.58 3.25 9.31
C SER A 111 -23.09 3.99 8.06
N LEU A 112 -22.95 3.37 6.88
CA LEU A 112 -23.51 3.83 5.61
C LEU A 112 -24.95 3.36 5.38
N VAL A 113 -25.44 2.37 6.14
CA VAL A 113 -26.83 1.89 6.06
C VAL A 113 -27.78 2.97 6.60
N GLY A 114 -28.90 3.19 5.92
CA GLY A 114 -29.84 4.27 6.20
C GLY A 114 -29.42 5.64 5.67
N LYS A 115 -28.27 5.76 5.00
CA LYS A 115 -27.83 7.03 4.40
C LYS A 115 -28.44 7.21 3.00
N GLU A 116 -29.02 8.39 2.78
CA GLU A 116 -29.51 8.82 1.47
C GLU A 116 -28.35 9.17 0.53
N MET A 117 -28.27 8.49 -0.60
CA MET A 117 -27.25 8.75 -1.62
C MET A 117 -27.73 9.72 -2.71
N ALA A 118 -29.04 9.98 -2.82
CA ALA A 118 -29.57 10.91 -3.81
C ALA A 118 -29.04 12.37 -3.64
N PRO A 119 -29.02 12.97 -2.43
CA PRO A 119 -28.42 14.30 -2.22
C PRO A 119 -26.90 14.33 -2.46
N VAL A 120 -26.22 13.20 -2.24
CA VAL A 120 -24.78 13.05 -2.53
C VAL A 120 -24.57 12.98 -4.04
N ALA A 121 -25.44 12.27 -4.76
CA ALA A 121 -25.39 12.14 -6.22
C ALA A 121 -25.65 13.48 -6.92
N SER A 122 -26.54 14.32 -6.39
CA SER A 122 -26.80 15.68 -6.86
C SER A 122 -25.77 16.72 -6.40
N GLY A 123 -24.82 16.33 -5.55
CA GLY A 123 -23.78 17.23 -5.03
C GLY A 123 -24.26 18.22 -3.96
N THR A 124 -25.48 18.06 -3.43
CA THR A 124 -26.06 18.94 -2.40
C THR A 124 -25.65 18.54 -0.98
N ARG A 125 -25.13 17.32 -0.79
CA ARG A 125 -24.62 16.82 0.49
C ARG A 125 -23.25 16.17 0.28
N GLN A 126 -22.36 16.33 1.27
CA GLN A 126 -21.06 15.67 1.24
C GLN A 126 -21.20 14.14 1.33
N PRO A 127 -20.27 13.37 0.71
CA PRO A 127 -20.20 11.92 0.87
C PRO A 127 -20.15 11.53 2.36
N PRO A 128 -21.00 10.60 2.82
CA PRO A 128 -20.93 10.10 4.19
C PRO A 128 -19.61 9.35 4.39
N GLN A 129 -19.01 9.54 5.57
CA GLN A 129 -17.81 8.81 5.96
C GLN A 129 -18.19 7.49 6.62
N VAL A 130 -17.38 6.47 6.35
CA VAL A 130 -17.46 5.17 7.00
C VAL A 130 -16.73 5.21 8.34
N ASP A 131 -17.18 4.41 9.30
CA ASP A 131 -16.47 4.27 10.56
C ASP A 131 -15.11 3.61 10.33
N ILE A 132 -14.06 4.19 10.92
CA ILE A 132 -12.69 3.73 10.73
C ILE A 132 -12.34 2.72 11.82
N ILE A 133 -11.89 1.52 11.41
CA ILE A 133 -11.33 0.53 12.33
C ILE A 133 -9.82 0.71 12.40
N SER A 134 -9.30 0.91 13.62
CA SER A 134 -7.85 0.99 13.85
C SER A 134 -7.13 -0.24 13.30
N GLY A 135 -6.11 -0.02 12.47
CA GLY A 135 -5.35 -1.07 11.79
C GLY A 135 -5.87 -1.41 10.38
N ALA A 136 -7.13 -1.11 10.04
CA ALA A 136 -7.73 -1.34 8.73
C ALA A 136 -8.17 -0.04 8.02
N THR A 137 -7.63 1.11 8.42
CA THR A 137 -8.08 2.42 7.96
C THR A 137 -8.13 2.56 6.44
N VAL A 138 -7.07 2.13 5.74
CA VAL A 138 -7.00 2.23 4.27
C VAL A 138 -8.09 1.40 3.62
N THR A 139 -8.24 0.15 4.05
CA THR A 139 -9.22 -0.73 3.45
C THR A 139 -10.65 -0.30 3.78
N MET A 140 -10.93 0.19 4.99
CA MET A 140 -12.24 0.75 5.34
C MET A 140 -12.57 1.94 4.45
N LEU A 141 -11.63 2.86 4.25
CA LEU A 141 -11.82 4.01 3.37
C LEU A 141 -12.08 3.60 1.92
N VAL A 142 -11.32 2.63 1.39
CA VAL A 142 -11.52 2.11 0.03
C VAL A 142 -12.89 1.41 -0.11
N MET A 143 -13.27 0.58 0.85
CA MET A 143 -14.58 -0.08 0.86
C MET A 143 -15.73 0.94 0.96
N GLY A 144 -15.63 1.91 1.87
CA GLY A 144 -16.63 2.96 2.03
C GLY A 144 -16.76 3.84 0.78
N ASP A 145 -15.65 4.29 0.21
CA ASP A 145 -15.63 5.07 -1.04
C ASP A 145 -16.21 4.26 -2.20
N SER A 146 -15.92 2.96 -2.27
CA SER A 146 -16.52 2.06 -3.27
C SER A 146 -18.04 1.99 -3.17
N VAL A 147 -18.57 1.82 -1.96
CA VAL A 147 -20.02 1.77 -1.71
C VAL A 147 -20.66 3.10 -2.13
N VAL A 148 -20.12 4.23 -1.65
CA VAL A 148 -20.69 5.55 -1.96
C VAL A 148 -20.63 5.86 -3.45
N ARG A 149 -19.49 5.66 -4.11
CA ARG A 149 -19.33 5.94 -5.55
C ARG A 149 -20.19 5.02 -6.41
N SER A 150 -20.29 3.74 -6.07
CA SER A 150 -21.12 2.80 -6.82
C SER A 150 -22.61 3.14 -6.67
N ALA A 151 -23.08 3.53 -5.48
CA ALA A 151 -24.46 3.97 -5.25
C ALA A 151 -24.77 5.27 -6.00
N VAL A 152 -23.86 6.25 -5.97
CA VAL A 152 -24.00 7.50 -6.72
C VAL A 152 -24.06 7.24 -8.23
N ARG A 153 -23.21 6.36 -8.77
CA ARG A 153 -23.26 5.97 -10.19
C ARG A 153 -24.59 5.29 -10.55
N LEU A 154 -25.10 4.43 -9.68
CA LEU A 154 -26.39 3.78 -9.89
C LEU A 154 -27.55 4.79 -9.88
N ILE A 155 -27.59 5.74 -8.94
CA ILE A 155 -28.64 6.77 -8.91
C ILE A 155 -28.55 7.69 -10.14
N ARG A 156 -27.35 8.11 -10.53
CA ARG A 156 -27.13 8.94 -11.73
C ARG A 156 -27.52 8.22 -13.02
N SER A 157 -27.50 6.89 -13.04
CA SER A 157 -27.97 6.12 -14.20
C SER A 157 -29.50 6.19 -14.40
N GLY A 158 -30.25 6.79 -13.46
CA GLY A 158 -31.70 6.96 -13.56
C GLY A 158 -32.51 5.68 -13.37
N ARG A 159 -31.86 4.57 -13.00
CA ARG A 159 -32.47 3.24 -12.86
C ARG A 159 -33.17 2.99 -11.51
N ILE A 160 -33.05 3.94 -10.58
CA ILE A 160 -33.71 3.90 -9.26
C ILE A 160 -34.42 5.25 -9.05
N ALA A 161 -35.74 5.21 -8.84
CA ALA A 161 -36.59 6.40 -8.74
C ALA A 161 -36.64 6.94 -7.31
N ALA A 162 -35.65 7.76 -6.93
CA ALA A 162 -35.58 8.38 -5.61
C ALA A 162 -36.80 9.27 -5.33
N SER A 163 -37.79 8.73 -4.59
CA SER A 163 -38.98 9.46 -4.14
C SER A 163 -38.55 10.52 -3.11
N GLY A 164 -38.41 11.76 -3.57
CA GLY A 164 -37.76 12.86 -2.85
C GLY A 164 -36.97 13.78 -3.78
N VAL A 165 -36.63 13.27 -4.96
CA VAL A 165 -36.56 14.10 -6.16
C VAL A 165 -38.01 14.32 -6.58
N SER A 166 -38.64 15.38 -6.06
CA SER A 166 -39.77 15.99 -6.77
C SER A 166 -39.36 16.03 -8.23
N ALA A 167 -40.19 15.47 -9.12
CA ALA A 167 -40.03 15.64 -10.56
C ALA A 167 -39.54 17.07 -10.78
N PRO A 168 -38.40 17.28 -11.46
CA PRO A 168 -37.85 18.61 -11.56
C PRO A 168 -38.97 19.52 -12.05
N SER A 169 -39.47 20.41 -11.19
CA SER A 169 -40.14 21.61 -11.68
C SER A 169 -39.14 22.18 -12.67
N PRO A 170 -39.52 22.42 -13.94
CA PRO A 170 -38.66 22.27 -15.13
C PRO A 170 -37.45 23.21 -15.10
N ALA A 171 -36.52 22.89 -14.23
CA ALA A 171 -35.18 23.38 -14.16
C ALA A 171 -34.42 22.37 -14.99
N VAL A 172 -34.35 22.69 -16.29
CA VAL A 172 -33.37 22.23 -17.26
C VAL A 172 -32.78 20.89 -16.86
N VAL A 173 -33.42 19.80 -17.30
CA VAL A 173 -32.75 18.50 -17.45
C VAL A 173 -31.39 18.83 -18.07
N PRO A 174 -30.25 18.62 -17.38
CA PRO A 174 -28.96 18.90 -17.97
C PRO A 174 -28.92 18.05 -19.23
N ALA A 175 -28.85 18.73 -20.37
CA ALA A 175 -28.99 18.06 -21.65
C ALA A 175 -27.95 16.94 -21.70
N THR A 176 -28.40 15.71 -21.90
CA THR A 176 -27.49 14.60 -22.15
C THR A 176 -26.73 14.97 -23.42
N LYS A 177 -25.41 15.17 -23.28
CA LYS A 177 -24.53 15.41 -24.41
C LYS A 177 -24.20 14.05 -24.99
N THR A 178 -24.67 13.76 -26.19
CA THR A 178 -24.30 12.54 -26.93
C THR A 178 -23.52 12.94 -28.17
N ILE A 179 -22.69 12.05 -28.70
CA ILE A 179 -22.07 12.30 -30.01
C ILE A 179 -23.19 12.49 -31.04
N ASP A 180 -23.10 13.56 -31.82
CA ASP A 180 -23.92 13.73 -33.00
C ASP A 180 -23.41 12.77 -34.10
N LEU A 181 -24.21 11.73 -34.35
CA LEU A 181 -23.93 10.74 -35.40
C LEU A 181 -24.52 11.13 -36.75
N ALA A 182 -25.10 12.34 -36.89
CA ALA A 182 -25.53 12.89 -38.17
C ALA A 182 -24.37 12.98 -39.17
N GLU A 183 -24.71 13.10 -40.46
CA GLU A 183 -23.68 13.16 -41.50
C GLU A 183 -22.71 14.33 -41.28
N GLY A 184 -21.42 14.02 -41.13
CA GLY A 184 -20.35 15.00 -40.99
C GLY A 184 -19.56 15.17 -42.29
N GLU A 185 -19.13 16.38 -42.62
CA GLU A 185 -18.25 16.68 -43.76
C GLU A 185 -16.78 16.35 -43.42
N ALA A 186 -16.02 15.87 -44.40
CA ALA A 186 -14.58 15.68 -44.22
C ALA A 186 -13.84 17.04 -44.12
N ARG A 187 -12.80 17.09 -43.28
CA ARG A 187 -11.97 18.26 -42.98
C ARG A 187 -10.49 17.92 -43.20
N ASP A 188 -9.69 18.94 -43.49
CA ASP A 188 -8.25 18.81 -43.61
C ASP A 188 -7.57 18.66 -42.22
N TRP A 189 -6.33 18.20 -42.23
CA TRP A 189 -5.57 17.90 -41.02
C TRP A 189 -5.36 19.10 -40.10
N ASN A 190 -5.08 20.28 -40.67
CA ASN A 190 -4.82 21.48 -39.89
C ASN A 190 -6.10 21.97 -39.20
N SER A 191 -7.24 21.89 -39.90
CA SER A 191 -8.55 22.17 -39.29
C SER A 191 -8.85 21.24 -38.11
N LEU A 192 -8.57 19.95 -38.23
CA LEU A 192 -8.79 18.96 -37.16
C LEU A 192 -7.87 19.14 -35.95
N LEU A 193 -6.64 19.62 -36.16
CA LEU A 193 -5.74 19.98 -35.05
C LEU A 193 -6.20 21.26 -34.36
N ALA A 194 -6.58 22.28 -35.13
CA ALA A 194 -6.95 23.59 -34.61
C ALA A 194 -8.23 23.56 -33.77
N ASP A 195 -9.19 22.72 -34.13
CA ASP A 195 -10.46 22.61 -33.41
C ASP A 195 -10.46 21.57 -32.27
N GLY A 196 -9.34 20.87 -32.06
CA GLY A 196 -9.18 19.85 -31.02
C GLY A 196 -9.75 18.47 -31.36
N SER A 197 -10.22 18.23 -32.59
CA SER A 197 -10.63 16.92 -33.09
C SER A 197 -9.48 15.91 -33.12
N VAL A 198 -8.26 16.41 -33.33
CA VAL A 198 -7.01 15.67 -33.17
C VAL A 198 -6.20 16.39 -32.10
N ARG A 199 -5.81 15.67 -31.06
CA ARG A 199 -4.94 16.18 -29.99
C ARG A 199 -3.53 15.67 -30.19
N ARG A 200 -2.53 16.51 -29.91
CA ARG A 200 -1.10 16.19 -30.04
C ARG A 200 -0.40 16.28 -28.68
N LEU A 201 0.42 15.30 -28.37
CA LEU A 201 1.44 15.33 -27.33
C LEU A 201 2.81 15.25 -28.01
N HIS A 202 3.62 16.30 -27.88
CA HIS A 202 4.99 16.33 -28.37
C HIS A 202 5.94 16.22 -27.18
N LEU A 203 6.86 15.27 -27.24
CA LEU A 203 7.93 15.11 -26.24
C LEU A 203 9.28 15.07 -26.95
N THR A 204 10.21 15.89 -26.49
CA THR A 204 11.61 15.87 -26.94
C THR A 204 12.46 14.95 -26.08
N ILE A 205 13.65 14.56 -26.55
CA ILE A 205 14.63 13.82 -25.75
C ILE A 205 15.00 14.61 -24.48
N GLY A 206 15.12 15.94 -24.60
CA GLY A 206 15.34 16.85 -23.47
C GLY A 206 14.24 16.76 -22.41
N ASP A 207 12.98 16.74 -22.82
CA ASP A 207 11.83 16.62 -21.90
C ASP A 207 11.85 15.31 -21.13
N ILE A 208 12.14 14.20 -21.82
CA ILE A 208 12.24 12.87 -21.20
C ILE A 208 13.42 12.81 -20.21
N ASN A 209 14.59 13.29 -20.62
CA ASN A 209 15.77 13.35 -19.75
C ASN A 209 15.53 14.21 -18.51
N ALA A 210 14.89 15.37 -18.68
CA ALA A 210 14.52 16.23 -17.57
C ALA A 210 13.45 15.60 -16.66
N ALA A 211 12.48 14.88 -17.23
CA ALA A 211 11.45 14.18 -16.45
C ALA A 211 12.03 13.05 -15.59
N PHE A 212 12.95 12.25 -16.13
CA PHE A 212 13.68 11.23 -15.35
C PHE A 212 14.67 11.84 -14.36
N ALA A 213 15.24 13.01 -14.63
CA ALA A 213 16.03 13.73 -13.62
C ALA A 213 15.16 14.19 -12.44
N ARG A 214 13.97 14.71 -12.70
CA ARG A 214 13.01 15.12 -11.65
C ARG A 214 12.44 13.95 -10.86
N SER A 215 12.37 12.74 -11.43
CA SER A 215 11.87 11.56 -10.72
C SER A 215 12.82 11.05 -9.62
N GLY A 216 14.07 11.53 -9.59
CA GLY A 216 15.07 11.17 -8.58
C GLY A 216 15.63 9.75 -8.73
N ASN A 217 15.34 9.05 -9.84
CA ASN A 217 15.86 7.72 -10.09
C ASN A 217 17.31 7.77 -10.59
N ALA A 218 18.28 7.55 -9.69
CA ALA A 218 19.71 7.65 -9.99
C ALA A 218 20.18 6.76 -11.15
N ALA A 219 19.62 5.56 -11.30
CA ALA A 219 19.97 4.65 -12.39
C ALA A 219 19.44 5.15 -13.75
N ALA A 220 18.25 5.74 -13.77
CA ALA A 220 17.68 6.40 -14.95
C ALA A 220 18.41 7.70 -15.31
N ILE A 221 18.94 8.41 -14.32
CA ILE A 221 19.77 9.62 -14.52
C ILE A 221 21.13 9.25 -15.12
N ALA A 222 21.73 8.14 -14.67
CA ALA A 222 23.00 7.63 -15.19
C ALA A 222 22.90 7.08 -16.62
N ASN A 223 21.68 6.78 -17.09
CA ASN A 223 21.40 6.26 -18.43
C ASN A 223 20.43 7.20 -19.18
N PRO A 224 20.85 8.43 -19.55
CA PRO A 224 20.00 9.34 -20.31
C PRO A 224 19.66 8.76 -21.69
N GLU A 225 18.51 9.15 -22.22
CA GLU A 225 18.14 8.82 -23.59
C GLU A 225 19.13 9.52 -24.54
N PRO A 226 19.80 8.80 -25.46
CA PRO A 226 20.81 9.37 -26.34
C PRO A 226 20.20 10.19 -27.48
N GLY A 227 20.81 11.33 -27.82
CA GLY A 227 20.39 12.20 -28.92
C GLY A 227 20.53 13.68 -28.55
N ALA A 228 20.22 14.59 -29.49
CA ALA A 228 20.17 16.02 -29.20
C ALA A 228 18.91 16.33 -28.37
N ALA A 229 18.99 17.35 -27.50
CA ALA A 229 17.89 17.63 -26.56
C ALA A 229 16.59 18.05 -27.25
N ASP A 230 16.70 18.67 -28.43
CA ASP A 230 15.61 19.12 -29.29
C ASP A 230 15.09 18.03 -30.26
N ASP A 231 15.76 16.87 -30.33
CA ASP A 231 15.28 15.76 -31.14
C ASP A 231 13.91 15.26 -30.64
N THR A 232 13.02 14.96 -31.59
CA THR A 232 11.69 14.45 -31.29
C THR A 232 11.78 13.03 -30.74
N PHE A 233 11.42 12.85 -29.47
CA PHE A 233 11.31 11.54 -28.87
C PHE A 233 10.04 10.84 -29.34
N ILE A 234 8.89 11.52 -29.22
CA ILE A 234 7.62 11.09 -29.80
C ILE A 234 6.68 12.26 -30.04
N ASP A 235 6.03 12.22 -31.19
CA ASP A 235 4.82 12.98 -31.53
C ASP A 235 3.63 12.03 -31.54
N LEU A 236 2.81 12.10 -30.49
CA LEU A 236 1.65 11.25 -30.32
C LEU A 236 0.37 12.03 -30.63
N TYR A 237 -0.44 11.50 -31.55
CA TYR A 237 -1.71 12.06 -31.98
C TYR A 237 -2.86 11.15 -31.57
N LEU A 238 -3.96 11.75 -31.13
CA LEU A 238 -5.15 11.06 -30.64
C LEU A 238 -6.41 11.68 -31.22
N ALA A 239 -7.33 10.85 -31.71
CA ALA A 239 -8.60 11.29 -32.26
C ALA A 239 -9.72 10.27 -32.01
N LEU A 240 -10.95 10.73 -31.75
CA LEU A 240 -12.13 9.87 -31.63
C LEU A 240 -12.72 9.58 -33.01
N ALA A 241 -12.36 8.44 -33.58
CA ALA A 241 -12.74 8.05 -34.94
C ALA A 241 -14.24 7.72 -35.09
N THR A 242 -14.97 7.49 -34.00
CA THR A 242 -16.42 7.26 -34.06
C THR A 242 -17.18 8.49 -34.56
N VAL A 243 -16.69 9.70 -34.27
CA VAL A 243 -17.32 10.96 -34.69
C VAL A 243 -17.30 11.04 -36.22
N PRO A 244 -18.45 11.21 -36.90
CA PRO A 244 -18.54 11.15 -38.37
C PRO A 244 -17.54 12.03 -39.10
N THR A 245 -17.46 13.31 -38.76
CA THR A 245 -16.51 14.26 -39.34
C THR A 245 -15.06 13.78 -39.18
N ILE A 246 -14.67 13.35 -37.98
CA ILE A 246 -13.31 12.92 -37.67
C ILE A 246 -12.97 11.62 -38.39
N GLY A 247 -13.85 10.61 -38.27
CA GLY A 247 -13.68 9.29 -38.88
C GLY A 247 -13.61 9.36 -40.42
N ARG A 248 -14.51 10.10 -41.06
CA ARG A 248 -14.51 10.30 -42.52
C ARG A 248 -13.27 11.04 -43.00
N SER A 249 -12.80 12.02 -42.23
CA SER A 249 -11.57 12.76 -42.56
C SER A 249 -10.33 11.86 -42.46
N LEU A 250 -10.20 11.08 -41.40
CA LEU A 250 -8.97 10.30 -41.14
C LEU A 250 -8.94 8.94 -41.86
N LEU A 251 -10.09 8.33 -42.14
CA LEU A 251 -10.20 6.99 -42.75
C LEU A 251 -10.75 7.00 -44.18
N ARG A 252 -11.18 8.16 -44.70
CA ARG A 252 -12.02 8.30 -45.90
C ARG A 252 -13.39 7.62 -45.74
N ASP A 253 -14.36 7.98 -46.60
CA ASP A 253 -15.74 7.48 -46.52
C ASP A 253 -15.83 5.94 -46.48
N ALA A 254 -15.06 5.25 -47.33
CA ALA A 254 -15.04 3.79 -47.36
C ALA A 254 -14.49 3.17 -46.07
N GLY A 255 -13.42 3.72 -45.51
CA GLY A 255 -12.83 3.24 -44.26
C GLY A 255 -13.72 3.50 -43.05
N TYR A 256 -14.40 4.66 -43.03
CA TYR A 256 -15.37 4.98 -41.98
C TYR A 256 -16.63 4.10 -42.06
N ALA A 257 -17.13 3.82 -43.27
CA ALA A 257 -18.24 2.88 -43.47
C ALA A 257 -17.89 1.47 -42.98
N TYR A 258 -16.67 0.99 -43.27
CA TYR A 258 -16.18 -0.29 -42.76
C TYR A 258 -16.04 -0.30 -41.23
N LEU A 259 -15.55 0.79 -40.64
CA LEU A 259 -15.49 0.95 -39.18
C LEU A 259 -16.89 0.86 -38.55
N LYS A 260 -17.86 1.60 -39.08
CA LYS A 260 -19.26 1.56 -38.62
C LYS A 260 -19.86 0.16 -38.66
N GLN A 261 -19.60 -0.61 -39.73
CA GLN A 261 -20.08 -2.00 -39.84
C GLN A 261 -19.48 -2.93 -38.78
N ARG A 262 -18.27 -2.64 -38.30
CA ARG A 262 -17.55 -3.47 -37.33
C ARG A 262 -17.84 -3.11 -35.87
N LEU A 263 -18.26 -1.87 -35.61
CA LEU A 263 -18.60 -1.40 -34.27
C LEU A 263 -19.94 -1.96 -33.83
N LYS A 264 -20.00 -2.47 -32.60
CA LYS A 264 -21.27 -2.80 -31.95
C LYS A 264 -22.00 -1.52 -31.53
N PRO A 265 -23.33 -1.58 -31.31
CA PRO A 265 -24.09 -0.43 -30.83
C PRO A 265 -23.45 0.18 -29.57
N GLY A 266 -23.20 1.48 -29.58
CA GLY A 266 -22.56 2.22 -28.46
C GLY A 266 -21.04 2.09 -28.37
N GLN A 267 -20.42 1.16 -29.08
CA GLN A 267 -18.97 0.96 -29.05
C GLN A 267 -18.23 2.11 -29.75
N GLN A 268 -17.11 2.52 -29.15
CA GLN A 268 -16.29 3.62 -29.63
C GLN A 268 -14.98 3.13 -30.26
N ALA A 269 -14.43 3.92 -31.18
CA ALA A 269 -13.10 3.71 -31.73
C ALA A 269 -12.27 4.99 -31.69
N ILE A 270 -11.00 4.84 -31.32
CA ILE A 270 -10.00 5.91 -31.29
C ILE A 270 -8.88 5.59 -32.27
N ILE A 271 -8.31 6.63 -32.88
CA ILE A 271 -7.07 6.53 -33.66
C ILE A 271 -5.95 7.08 -32.79
N VAL A 272 -4.87 6.30 -32.70
CA VAL A 272 -3.60 6.72 -32.13
C VAL A 272 -2.56 6.64 -33.22
N ALA A 273 -1.85 7.74 -33.44
CA ALA A 273 -0.77 7.82 -34.39
C ALA A 273 0.50 8.38 -33.73
N GLY A 274 1.65 7.86 -34.13
CA GLY A 274 2.94 8.16 -33.51
C GLY A 274 4.02 8.36 -34.56
N GLU A 275 4.81 9.41 -34.38
CA GLU A 275 6.05 9.66 -35.11
C GLU A 275 7.19 9.91 -34.12
N GLY A 276 8.44 9.57 -34.49
CA GLY A 276 9.61 9.75 -33.63
C GLY A 276 10.38 8.47 -33.32
N LEU A 277 11.30 8.57 -32.36
CA LEU A 277 12.18 7.47 -31.96
C LEU A 277 11.45 6.44 -31.10
N TYR A 278 10.46 6.86 -30.32
CA TYR A 278 9.74 6.02 -29.39
C TYR A 278 8.39 5.54 -29.95
N SER A 279 8.17 4.23 -29.89
CA SER A 279 6.91 3.60 -30.32
C SER A 279 5.89 3.55 -29.19
N PHE A 280 4.63 3.87 -29.49
CA PHE A 280 3.52 3.72 -28.53
C PHE A 280 3.00 2.28 -28.44
N LYS A 281 3.40 1.39 -29.36
CA LYS A 281 2.94 -0.01 -29.38
C LYS A 281 3.64 -0.88 -28.33
N GLY A 282 4.89 -0.54 -28.09
CA GLY A 282 5.76 -1.15 -27.11
C GLY A 282 6.23 -2.57 -27.43
N SER A 283 6.86 -3.20 -26.43
CA SER A 283 7.59 -4.46 -26.60
C SER A 283 6.71 -5.70 -26.45
N GLY A 284 5.52 -5.55 -25.85
CA GLY A 284 4.53 -6.61 -25.68
C GLY A 284 3.66 -6.87 -26.92
N TYR A 285 3.83 -6.10 -27.99
CA TYR A 285 3.05 -6.23 -29.22
C TYR A 285 3.46 -7.47 -30.03
N VAL A 286 2.86 -8.60 -29.69
CA VAL A 286 2.89 -9.88 -30.40
C VAL A 286 1.45 -10.37 -30.64
N ARG A 287 1.22 -11.38 -31.49
CA ARG A 287 -0.11 -11.99 -31.63
C ARG A 287 -0.59 -12.52 -30.27
N GLY A 288 -1.77 -12.10 -29.82
CA GLY A 288 -2.33 -12.34 -28.48
C GLY A 288 -1.85 -11.39 -27.37
N GLY A 289 -0.97 -10.44 -27.70
CA GLY A 289 -0.33 -9.51 -26.77
C GLY A 289 -1.16 -8.27 -26.41
N ILE A 290 -0.57 -7.41 -25.57
CA ILE A 290 -1.13 -6.13 -25.13
C ILE A 290 -0.29 -4.97 -25.68
N PHE A 291 -0.92 -3.80 -25.80
CA PHE A 291 -0.22 -2.55 -25.98
C PHE A 291 0.23 -2.07 -24.58
N ASP A 292 1.48 -2.34 -24.24
CA ASP A 292 2.05 -2.14 -22.89
C ASP A 292 2.44 -0.69 -22.60
N ARG A 293 2.47 0.17 -23.63
CA ARG A 293 2.88 1.58 -23.51
C ARG A 293 1.73 2.59 -23.61
N ILE A 294 0.50 2.16 -23.87
CA ILE A 294 -0.66 3.04 -23.90
C ILE A 294 -1.82 2.49 -23.08
N GLU A 295 -2.51 3.37 -22.38
CA GLU A 295 -3.64 3.03 -21.53
C GLU A 295 -4.70 4.12 -21.66
N LEU A 296 -5.97 3.74 -21.81
CA LEU A 296 -7.11 4.66 -21.87
C LEU A 296 -7.68 4.84 -20.46
N LEU A 297 -7.84 6.07 -20.00
CA LEU A 297 -8.35 6.40 -18.67
C LEU A 297 -9.57 7.33 -18.77
N GLN A 298 -10.61 7.02 -17.99
CA GLN A 298 -11.78 7.87 -17.78
C GLN A 298 -12.38 7.61 -16.40
N ASP A 299 -12.68 8.68 -15.64
CA ASP A 299 -13.29 8.62 -14.30
C ASP A 299 -12.65 7.62 -13.33
N GLY A 300 -11.30 7.59 -13.32
CA GLY A 300 -10.51 6.70 -12.46
C GLY A 300 -10.57 5.21 -12.86
N SER A 301 -11.24 4.87 -13.97
CA SER A 301 -11.20 3.55 -14.58
C SER A 301 -10.20 3.55 -15.73
N SER A 302 -9.51 2.45 -15.97
CA SER A 302 -8.55 2.32 -17.06
C SER A 302 -8.70 1.03 -17.85
N THR A 303 -8.25 1.04 -19.10
CA THR A 303 -8.18 -0.16 -19.94
C THR A 303 -6.98 -0.11 -20.87
N ARG A 304 -6.40 -1.29 -21.15
CA ARG A 304 -5.33 -1.47 -22.14
C ARG A 304 -5.85 -2.21 -23.36
N PHE A 305 -5.33 -1.83 -24.51
CA PHE A 305 -5.69 -2.48 -25.76
C PHE A 305 -4.96 -3.81 -25.94
N ARG A 306 -5.66 -4.76 -26.57
CA ARG A 306 -5.08 -6.03 -27.05
C ARG A 306 -5.06 -6.04 -28.57
N ASP A 307 -4.33 -7.00 -29.14
CA ASP A 307 -4.29 -7.21 -30.59
C ASP A 307 -5.69 -7.35 -31.24
N ARG A 308 -6.64 -8.01 -30.58
CA ARG A 308 -8.04 -8.14 -31.04
C ARG A 308 -8.78 -6.80 -31.18
N ASN A 309 -8.36 -5.79 -30.42
CA ASN A 309 -8.96 -4.46 -30.42
C ASN A 309 -8.31 -3.55 -31.49
N HIS A 310 -7.25 -4.01 -32.13
CA HIS A 310 -6.36 -3.19 -32.95
C HIS A 310 -6.57 -3.42 -34.44
N THR A 311 -6.35 -2.36 -35.23
CA THR A 311 -6.22 -2.45 -36.68
C THR A 311 -5.16 -1.46 -37.13
N ARG A 312 -4.13 -1.95 -37.83
CA ARG A 312 -3.08 -1.10 -38.38
C ARG A 312 -3.62 -0.31 -39.56
N LEU A 313 -3.37 0.98 -39.58
CA LEU A 313 -3.65 1.85 -40.72
C LEU A 313 -2.34 2.18 -41.47
N GLY A 314 -2.41 2.29 -42.79
CA GLY A 314 -1.25 2.63 -43.62
C GLY A 314 -0.95 4.12 -43.67
N ARG A 315 -2.00 4.96 -43.64
CA ARG A 315 -1.91 6.42 -43.66
C ARG A 315 -3.18 7.04 -43.06
N LEU A 316 -3.11 8.32 -42.70
CA LEU A 316 -4.29 9.14 -42.41
C LEU A 316 -4.71 9.83 -43.72
N GLU A 317 -6.01 9.80 -44.04
CA GLU A 317 -6.53 10.26 -45.33
C GLU A 317 -6.82 11.76 -45.39
N ALA A 318 -6.77 12.46 -44.26
CA ALA A 318 -7.06 13.88 -44.19
C ALA A 318 -6.04 14.68 -45.02
N ALA A 319 -6.52 15.65 -45.82
CA ALA A 319 -5.65 16.47 -46.65
C ALA A 319 -4.63 17.23 -45.78
N GLY A 320 -3.35 17.16 -46.14
CA GLY A 320 -2.27 17.78 -45.37
C GLY A 320 -1.79 16.99 -44.15
N ALA A 321 -2.30 15.78 -43.90
CA ALA A 321 -1.79 14.93 -42.82
C ALA A 321 -0.33 14.52 -43.10
N PRO A 322 0.59 14.68 -42.13
CA PRO A 322 1.97 14.28 -42.30
C PRO A 322 2.08 12.74 -42.36
N PRO A 323 3.11 12.19 -43.04
CA PRO A 323 3.39 10.77 -42.97
C PRO A 323 3.80 10.40 -41.54
N MET A 324 3.23 9.32 -41.02
CA MET A 324 3.55 8.80 -39.68
C MET A 324 3.89 7.32 -39.76
N ARG A 325 4.93 6.89 -39.04
CA ARG A 325 5.43 5.51 -39.03
C ARG A 325 4.44 4.55 -38.40
N GLU A 326 3.72 4.99 -37.37
CA GLU A 326 2.81 4.16 -36.61
C GLU A 326 1.41 4.77 -36.58
N ILE A 327 0.44 4.13 -37.24
CA ILE A 327 -0.96 4.55 -37.19
C ILE A 327 -1.80 3.34 -36.84
N SER A 328 -2.61 3.47 -35.80
CA SER A 328 -3.40 2.38 -35.24
C SER A 328 -4.80 2.84 -34.87
N LEU A 329 -5.79 2.08 -35.33
CA LEU A 329 -7.18 2.20 -34.92
C LEU A 329 -7.42 1.21 -33.78
N PHE A 330 -7.96 1.71 -32.68
CA PHE A 330 -8.33 0.91 -31.52
C PHE A 330 -9.82 0.98 -31.30
N VAL A 331 -10.46 -0.18 -31.28
CA VAL A 331 -11.83 -0.32 -30.84
C VAL A 331 -11.83 -0.47 -29.32
N VAL A 332 -12.54 0.42 -28.63
CA VAL A 332 -12.64 0.39 -27.17
C VAL A 332 -13.26 -0.95 -26.74
N PRO A 333 -12.61 -1.70 -25.82
CA PRO A 333 -13.16 -2.97 -25.35
C PRO A 333 -14.54 -2.77 -24.74
N GLU A 334 -15.47 -3.68 -25.02
CA GLU A 334 -16.84 -3.60 -24.50
C GLU A 334 -16.89 -3.68 -22.97
N GLU A 335 -15.84 -4.25 -22.36
CA GLU A 335 -15.73 -4.31 -20.91
C GLU A 335 -15.35 -2.95 -20.29
N PHE A 336 -15.04 -1.93 -21.09
CA PHE A 336 -14.73 -0.60 -20.60
C PHE A 336 -15.92 0.35 -20.81
N SER A 337 -16.54 0.79 -19.71
CA SER A 337 -17.60 1.80 -19.74
C SER A 337 -16.98 3.14 -20.14
N PHE A 338 -17.18 3.53 -21.39
CA PHE A 338 -16.56 4.71 -21.98
C PHE A 338 -17.63 5.67 -22.49
N ASP A 339 -17.69 6.85 -21.89
CA ASP A 339 -18.53 7.96 -22.34
C ASP A 339 -17.69 8.94 -23.15
N PRO A 340 -17.75 8.92 -24.48
CA PRO A 340 -16.93 9.80 -25.30
C PRO A 340 -17.31 11.29 -25.19
N ALA A 341 -18.49 11.63 -24.67
CA ALA A 341 -18.92 13.03 -24.54
C ALA A 341 -18.28 13.73 -23.34
N GLU A 342 -17.82 12.96 -22.35
CA GLU A 342 -17.08 13.44 -21.19
C GLU A 342 -15.57 13.51 -21.46
N GLN A 343 -14.81 14.15 -20.57
CA GLN A 343 -13.36 14.21 -20.68
C GLN A 343 -12.74 12.82 -20.45
N TRP A 344 -11.72 12.49 -21.23
CA TRP A 344 -10.92 11.26 -21.07
C TRP A 344 -9.47 11.52 -21.44
N GLN A 345 -8.58 10.58 -21.17
CA GLN A 345 -7.17 10.74 -21.49
C GLN A 345 -6.52 9.44 -21.93
N LEU A 346 -5.55 9.55 -22.83
CA LEU A 346 -4.65 8.46 -23.18
C LEU A 346 -3.32 8.67 -22.44
N MET A 347 -2.97 7.74 -21.56
CA MET A 347 -1.68 7.73 -20.89
C MET A 347 -0.64 7.01 -21.74
N LEU A 348 0.48 7.65 -22.01
CA LEU A 348 1.69 7.08 -22.63
C LEU A 348 2.69 6.70 -21.52
N LEU A 349 3.07 5.43 -21.46
CA LEU A 349 4.08 4.92 -20.55
C LEU A 349 5.45 4.88 -21.25
N VAL A 350 6.35 5.75 -20.84
CA VAL A 350 7.73 5.84 -21.33
C VAL A 350 8.64 5.01 -20.43
N GLN A 351 9.28 4.02 -21.03
CA GLN A 351 10.26 3.14 -20.38
C GLN A 351 11.69 3.54 -20.73
N ARG A 352 12.59 3.50 -19.75
CA ARG A 352 14.04 3.71 -19.88
C ARG A 352 14.79 2.50 -19.36
N ALA A 353 15.66 1.92 -20.18
CA ALA A 353 16.54 0.83 -19.74
C ALA A 353 17.60 1.39 -18.79
N VAL A 354 17.72 0.77 -17.61
CA VAL A 354 18.71 1.17 -16.59
C VAL A 354 19.69 0.04 -16.24
N GLY A 355 19.53 -1.12 -16.88
CA GLY A 355 20.39 -2.30 -16.77
C GLY A 355 20.01 -3.35 -17.82
N ALA A 356 20.61 -4.54 -17.77
CA ALA A 356 20.35 -5.61 -18.74
C ALA A 356 18.89 -6.12 -18.72
N HIS A 357 18.23 -6.07 -17.56
CA HIS A 357 16.84 -6.50 -17.38
C HIS A 357 15.96 -5.45 -16.69
N ASP A 358 16.53 -4.34 -16.21
CA ASP A 358 15.83 -3.34 -15.41
C ASP A 358 15.39 -2.15 -16.25
N LYS A 359 14.16 -1.69 -16.01
CA LYS A 359 13.58 -0.52 -16.68
C LYS A 359 12.91 0.40 -15.67
N ALA A 360 13.11 1.71 -15.85
CA ALA A 360 12.36 2.75 -15.17
C ALA A 360 11.19 3.22 -16.05
N PHE A 361 10.08 3.63 -15.44
CA PHE A 361 8.89 4.07 -16.18
C PHE A 361 8.44 5.45 -15.72
N LEU A 362 7.90 6.24 -16.65
CA LEU A 362 7.19 7.49 -16.40
C LEU A 362 5.95 7.54 -17.28
N SER A 363 4.87 8.16 -16.78
CA SER A 363 3.63 8.37 -17.51
C SER A 363 3.53 9.81 -18.02
N PHE A 364 2.96 9.95 -19.21
CA PHE A 364 2.63 11.23 -19.83
C PHE A 364 1.20 11.16 -20.36
N ASP A 365 0.34 12.09 -19.91
CA ASP A 365 -1.08 12.04 -20.21
C ASP A 365 -1.45 12.97 -21.36
N LEU A 366 -2.21 12.45 -22.33
CA LEU A 366 -2.82 13.21 -23.40
C LEU A 366 -4.33 13.29 -23.16
N GLY A 367 -4.77 14.39 -22.55
CA GLY A 367 -6.18 14.70 -22.34
C GLY A 367 -6.92 14.98 -23.64
N TYR A 368 -8.15 14.48 -23.73
CA TYR A 368 -9.04 14.61 -24.87
C TYR A 368 -10.45 14.99 -24.41
N THR A 369 -11.02 15.99 -25.08
CA THR A 369 -12.41 16.42 -24.91
C THR A 369 -12.99 16.57 -26.30
N VAL A 370 -14.12 15.92 -26.57
CA VAL A 370 -14.79 16.03 -27.87
C VAL A 370 -15.26 17.48 -28.07
N PRO A 371 -14.92 18.13 -29.20
CA PRO A 371 -15.40 19.47 -29.48
C PRO A 371 -16.93 19.58 -29.43
N GLU A 372 -17.46 20.63 -28.79
CA GLU A 372 -18.91 20.76 -28.52
C GLU A 372 -19.78 20.71 -29.78
N LYS A 373 -19.24 21.12 -30.94
CA LYS A 373 -19.92 21.06 -32.24
C LYS A 373 -20.26 19.64 -32.72
N TYR A 374 -19.61 18.61 -32.15
CA TYR A 374 -19.93 17.21 -32.43
C TYR A 374 -20.79 16.58 -31.34
N LEU A 375 -21.27 17.37 -30.37
CA LEU A 375 -22.14 16.91 -29.30
C LEU A 375 -23.54 17.45 -29.54
N LYS A 376 -24.51 16.56 -29.64
CA LYS A 376 -25.93 16.90 -29.63
C LYS A 376 -26.40 16.99 -28.18
N ARG A 377 -27.15 18.04 -27.88
CA ARG A 377 -27.84 18.22 -26.59
C ARG A 377 -29.26 17.71 -26.75
N GLU A 378 -29.60 16.60 -26.11
CA GLU A 378 -30.99 16.14 -26.08
C GLU A 378 -31.69 16.72 -24.85
N GLN A 379 -32.71 17.55 -25.10
CA GLN A 379 -33.64 18.08 -24.08
C GLN A 379 -35.01 17.42 -24.28
N PRO A 380 -35.66 16.90 -23.24
CA PRO A 380 -37.09 16.58 -23.29
C PRO A 380 -37.89 17.88 -23.43
N ALA A 381 -38.87 17.90 -24.34
CA ALA A 381 -39.72 19.06 -24.57
C ALA A 381 -40.62 19.35 -23.35
N VAL A 382 -40.51 20.54 -22.74
CA VAL A 382 -41.56 21.12 -21.87
C VAL A 382 -41.65 22.64 -22.07
N THR A 383 -42.90 23.09 -22.16
CA THR A 383 -43.42 24.44 -22.36
C THR A 383 -42.99 25.44 -21.28
N VAL A 384 -42.69 26.67 -21.70
CA VAL A 384 -42.22 27.80 -20.88
C VAL A 384 -43.35 28.41 -20.04
N THR A 385 -43.05 28.77 -18.78
CA THR A 385 -43.68 29.92 -18.12
C THR A 385 -42.63 30.70 -17.32
N ALA A 386 -42.72 32.03 -17.38
CA ALA A 386 -41.66 32.97 -17.06
C ALA A 386 -41.56 33.38 -15.57
N ASN A 387 -40.39 33.97 -15.25
CA ASN A 387 -40.04 34.89 -14.16
C ASN A 387 -39.74 34.34 -12.74
N ARG A 388 -38.46 34.41 -12.31
CA ARG A 388 -37.87 35.51 -11.48
C ARG A 388 -36.37 35.25 -11.15
N PRO A 389 -35.61 36.26 -10.66
CA PRO A 389 -34.21 36.46 -11.04
C PRO A 389 -33.17 35.70 -10.20
N SER A 390 -32.03 35.53 -10.89
CA SER A 390 -30.73 35.01 -10.48
C SER A 390 -30.24 35.48 -9.10
N ALA A 391 -29.78 34.53 -8.29
CA ALA A 391 -28.82 34.75 -7.22
C ALA A 391 -27.51 34.03 -7.58
N ALA A 392 -26.41 34.79 -7.55
CA ALA A 392 -25.07 34.39 -7.96
C ALA A 392 -24.53 33.18 -7.16
N PRO A 393 -23.69 32.32 -7.77
CA PRO A 393 -23.02 31.25 -7.04
C PRO A 393 -21.90 31.83 -6.16
N SER A 394 -22.02 31.58 -4.85
CA SER A 394 -20.99 31.77 -3.85
C SER A 394 -19.79 30.87 -4.15
N SER A 395 -18.62 31.49 -4.30
CA SER A 395 -17.32 30.84 -4.36
C SER A 395 -16.94 30.28 -2.99
N ALA A 396 -17.00 28.96 -2.85
CA ALA A 396 -16.29 28.22 -1.81
C ALA A 396 -15.47 27.09 -2.47
N PRO A 397 -14.23 26.84 -2.01
CA PRO A 397 -13.27 26.02 -2.75
C PRO A 397 -13.69 24.55 -2.77
N THR A 398 -13.94 24.05 -3.97
CA THR A 398 -14.06 22.63 -4.29
C THR A 398 -12.73 21.95 -3.95
N ARG A 399 -12.66 21.21 -2.85
CA ARG A 399 -11.51 20.32 -2.60
C ARG A 399 -11.61 19.14 -3.55
N SER A 400 -10.66 19.07 -4.48
CA SER A 400 -10.63 18.12 -5.59
C SER A 400 -10.36 16.68 -5.13
N LEU A 401 -11.05 15.74 -5.76
CA LEU A 401 -10.90 14.29 -5.59
C LEU A 401 -9.60 13.74 -6.25
N GLU A 402 -8.69 14.59 -6.72
CA GLU A 402 -7.58 14.27 -7.63
C GLU A 402 -6.24 13.90 -6.97
N GLU A 403 -6.03 14.10 -5.67
CA GLU A 403 -4.76 13.70 -5.02
C GLU A 403 -4.61 12.17 -4.87
N PRO A 404 -3.45 11.58 -5.23
CA PRO A 404 -3.13 10.17 -5.00
C PRO A 404 -3.27 9.77 -3.52
N LEU A 405 -3.85 8.61 -3.26
CA LEU A 405 -4.20 8.16 -1.90
C LEU A 405 -2.98 8.10 -0.96
N TRP A 406 -1.80 7.71 -1.45
CA TRP A 406 -0.58 7.67 -0.62
C TRP A 406 -0.14 9.06 -0.17
N GLN A 407 -0.30 10.11 -1.01
CA GLN A 407 0.05 11.49 -0.63
C GLN A 407 -0.86 12.00 0.49
N ARG A 408 -2.16 11.70 0.39
CA ARG A 408 -3.12 12.01 1.46
C ARG A 408 -2.74 11.32 2.76
N MET A 409 -2.41 10.03 2.69
CA MET A 409 -2.00 9.27 3.88
C MET A 409 -0.75 9.80 4.57
N TRP A 410 0.24 10.29 3.82
CA TRP A 410 1.43 10.91 4.42
C TRP A 410 1.09 12.24 5.07
N LYS A 411 0.24 13.07 4.45
CA LYS A 411 -0.22 14.34 5.02
C LYS A 411 -1.04 14.13 6.30
N ASP A 412 -1.93 13.14 6.30
CA ASP A 412 -2.81 12.86 7.43
C ASP A 412 -2.06 12.26 8.64
N ASN A 413 -0.93 11.56 8.42
CA ASN A 413 -0.16 10.90 9.47
C ASN A 413 1.13 11.63 9.88
N ILE A 414 1.32 12.89 9.49
CA ILE A 414 2.50 13.71 9.86
C ILE A 414 2.90 13.60 11.35
N PRO A 415 2.00 13.75 12.34
CA PRO A 415 2.39 13.68 13.75
C PRO A 415 2.92 12.28 14.12
N ALA A 416 2.31 11.21 13.61
CA ALA A 416 2.76 9.85 13.89
C ALA A 416 4.11 9.54 13.22
N ILE A 417 4.31 10.03 11.99
CA ILE A 417 5.58 9.97 11.26
C ILE A 417 6.70 10.66 12.05
N ALA A 418 6.45 11.88 12.54
CA ALA A 418 7.41 12.63 13.33
C ALA A 418 7.80 11.87 14.61
N ILE A 419 6.84 11.29 15.33
CA ILE A 419 7.10 10.52 16.55
C ILE A 419 7.95 9.28 16.26
N VAL A 420 7.67 8.52 15.19
CA VAL A 420 8.50 7.36 14.80
C VAL A 420 9.91 7.78 14.40
N ALA A 421 10.03 8.86 13.61
CA ALA A 421 11.34 9.39 13.22
C ALA A 421 12.17 9.80 14.45
N VAL A 422 11.55 10.47 15.44
CA VAL A 422 12.19 10.80 16.72
C VAL A 422 12.56 9.53 17.49
N ALA A 423 11.68 8.52 17.55
CA ALA A 423 11.97 7.27 18.25
C ALA A 423 13.17 6.51 17.66
N ILE A 424 13.30 6.48 16.32
CA ILE A 424 14.45 5.92 15.62
C ILE A 424 15.71 6.78 15.85
N GLY A 425 15.58 8.10 15.81
CA GLY A 425 16.66 9.05 16.10
C GLY A 425 17.21 8.88 17.52
N VAL A 426 16.33 8.81 18.53
CA VAL A 426 16.70 8.55 19.93
C VAL A 426 17.42 7.22 20.08
N LEU A 427 16.93 6.16 19.42
CA LEU A 427 17.60 4.86 19.44
C LEU A 427 19.00 4.92 18.82
N THR A 428 19.15 5.68 17.72
CA THR A 428 20.44 5.89 17.06
C THR A 428 21.42 6.60 18.01
N VAL A 429 20.96 7.62 18.73
CA VAL A 429 21.75 8.33 19.76
C VAL A 429 22.13 7.37 20.89
N ILE A 430 21.20 6.52 21.37
CA ILE A 430 21.49 5.50 22.39
C ILE A 430 22.63 4.58 21.96
N PHE A 431 22.62 4.08 20.71
CA PHE A 431 23.68 3.20 20.21
C PHE A 431 25.01 3.92 20.00
N PHE A 432 24.98 5.17 19.54
CA PHE A 432 26.19 5.97 19.36
C PHE A 432 26.88 6.26 20.71
N PHE A 433 26.09 6.61 21.75
CA PHE A 433 26.58 6.88 23.11
C PHE A 433 26.51 5.66 24.04
N GLN A 434 26.44 4.44 23.50
CA GLN A 434 26.21 3.23 24.29
C GLN A 434 27.22 3.06 25.43
N ASN A 435 28.51 3.36 25.23
CA ASN A 435 29.55 3.22 26.26
C ASN A 435 29.29 4.12 27.49
N VAL A 436 28.79 5.34 27.26
CA VAL A 436 28.46 6.28 28.34
C VAL A 436 27.20 5.82 29.07
N LEU A 437 26.24 5.25 28.34
CA LEU A 437 25.01 4.74 28.92
C LEU A 437 25.25 3.48 29.77
N VAL A 438 25.99 2.50 29.25
CA VAL A 438 26.22 1.20 29.93
C VAL A 438 27.15 1.30 31.13
N SER A 439 28.02 2.31 31.19
CA SER A 439 28.83 2.60 32.38
C SER A 439 28.02 3.14 33.55
N ARG A 440 26.73 3.47 33.34
CA ARG A 440 25.78 3.88 34.37
C ARG A 440 24.61 2.88 34.46
N PRO A 441 24.76 1.75 35.19
CA PRO A 441 23.80 0.64 35.18
C PRO A 441 22.35 1.05 35.47
N ARG A 442 22.13 1.90 36.49
CA ARG A 442 20.78 2.37 36.85
C ARG A 442 20.14 3.16 35.71
N LEU A 443 20.89 4.04 35.06
CA LEU A 443 20.42 4.84 33.94
C LEU A 443 20.09 3.95 32.74
N ASN A 444 20.97 3.00 32.40
CA ASN A 444 20.77 2.03 31.32
C ASN A 444 19.46 1.24 31.48
N VAL A 445 19.22 0.69 32.68
CA VAL A 445 18.01 -0.09 32.98
C VAL A 445 16.74 0.77 32.83
N TRP A 446 16.75 2.01 33.34
CA TRP A 446 15.59 2.91 33.22
C TRP A 446 15.33 3.36 31.79
N VAL A 447 16.37 3.78 31.07
CA VAL A 447 16.28 4.19 29.65
C VAL A 447 15.70 3.05 28.82
N ARG A 448 16.21 1.83 29.00
CA ARG A 448 15.71 0.67 28.28
C ARG A 448 14.25 0.37 28.61
N ARG A 449 13.87 0.32 29.89
CA ARG A 449 12.48 0.05 30.30
C ARG A 449 11.51 1.10 29.76
N LEU A 450 11.88 2.38 29.84
CA LEU A 450 11.06 3.48 29.32
C LEU A 450 10.91 3.41 27.80
N TYR A 451 12.00 3.13 27.09
CA TYR A 451 11.96 2.96 25.62
C TYR A 451 11.09 1.77 25.21
N LEU A 452 11.24 0.62 25.85
CA LEU A 452 10.43 -0.57 25.56
C LEU A 452 8.96 -0.35 25.89
N LEU A 453 8.65 0.36 26.99
CA LEU A 453 7.29 0.71 27.35
C LEU A 453 6.66 1.63 26.29
N PHE A 454 7.40 2.64 25.84
CA PHE A 454 6.97 3.53 24.77
C PHE A 454 6.70 2.77 23.47
N ILE A 455 7.62 1.89 23.05
CA ILE A 455 7.45 1.07 21.84
C ILE A 455 6.26 0.13 21.97
N LEU A 456 6.05 -0.51 23.13
CA LEU A 456 4.90 -1.38 23.33
C LEU A 456 3.57 -0.62 23.27
N VAL A 457 3.46 0.47 24.04
CA VAL A 457 2.18 1.19 24.22
C VAL A 457 1.87 2.05 22.99
N TRP A 458 2.81 2.89 22.58
CA TRP A 458 2.57 3.86 21.52
C TRP A 458 2.74 3.23 20.14
N LEU A 459 3.89 2.60 19.84
CA LEU A 459 4.12 2.03 18.51
C LEU A 459 3.26 0.77 18.28
N GLY A 460 3.19 -0.10 19.29
CA GLY A 460 2.42 -1.34 19.27
C GLY A 460 0.92 -1.13 19.36
N TRP A 461 0.40 -0.77 20.54
CA TRP A 461 -1.05 -0.75 20.78
C TRP A 461 -1.77 0.50 20.25
N TYR A 462 -1.13 1.66 20.18
CA TYR A 462 -1.76 2.88 19.67
C TYR A 462 -1.66 2.98 18.15
N ALA A 463 -0.43 2.92 17.61
CA ALA A 463 -0.18 3.08 16.18
C ALA A 463 -0.36 1.77 15.36
N ASN A 464 -0.43 0.60 16.02
CA ASN A 464 -0.54 -0.72 15.36
C ASN A 464 0.59 -0.99 14.35
N ALA A 465 1.76 -0.38 14.56
CA ALA A 465 2.91 -0.48 13.66
C ALA A 465 3.82 -1.64 14.13
N GLN A 466 3.56 -2.83 13.60
CA GLN A 466 4.31 -4.05 13.91
C GLN A 466 4.80 -4.69 12.61
N LEU A 467 6.10 -4.89 12.48
CA LEU A 467 6.64 -5.68 11.37
C LEU A 467 6.34 -7.18 11.61
N SER A 468 6.04 -7.88 10.52
CA SER A 468 5.71 -9.31 10.47
C SER A 468 6.46 -9.97 9.31
N VAL A 469 6.60 -11.31 9.37
CA VAL A 469 7.14 -12.10 8.26
C VAL A 469 6.39 -11.86 6.95
N VAL A 470 5.09 -11.56 7.00
CA VAL A 470 4.29 -11.27 5.81
C VAL A 470 4.87 -10.09 5.04
N ASN A 471 5.33 -9.04 5.73
CA ASN A 471 5.95 -7.89 5.06
C ASN A 471 7.23 -8.28 4.32
N VAL A 472 8.01 -9.23 4.86
CA VAL A 472 9.19 -9.77 4.18
C VAL A 472 8.77 -10.53 2.92
N LEU A 473 7.78 -11.43 3.06
CA LEU A 473 7.28 -12.24 1.96
C LEU A 473 6.74 -11.35 0.84
N THR A 474 5.88 -10.40 1.16
CA THR A 474 5.33 -9.42 0.21
C THR A 474 6.43 -8.64 -0.50
N PHE A 475 7.47 -8.20 0.21
CA PHE A 475 8.61 -7.52 -0.42
C PHE A 475 9.39 -8.44 -1.37
N THR A 476 9.69 -9.68 -0.95
CA THR A 476 10.40 -10.65 -1.79
C THR A 476 9.59 -11.06 -3.01
N THR A 477 8.27 -11.22 -2.89
CA THR A 477 7.39 -11.54 -4.01
C THR A 477 7.26 -10.35 -4.94
N ALA A 478 7.12 -9.12 -4.41
CA ALA A 478 7.07 -7.90 -5.22
C ALA A 478 8.35 -7.69 -6.06
N LEU A 479 9.52 -8.06 -5.53
CA LEU A 479 10.77 -8.09 -6.30
C LEU A 479 10.73 -9.05 -7.49
N VAL A 480 9.99 -10.16 -7.38
CA VAL A 480 9.88 -11.19 -8.43
C VAL A 480 8.76 -10.88 -9.43
N THR A 481 7.63 -10.33 -8.97
CA THR A 481 6.42 -10.12 -9.78
C THR A 481 6.24 -8.68 -10.31
N GLY A 482 7.15 -7.76 -9.95
CA GLY A 482 7.09 -6.34 -10.32
C GLY A 482 6.85 -5.44 -9.10
N PHE A 483 7.73 -4.47 -8.88
CA PHE A 483 7.75 -3.62 -7.69
C PHE A 483 6.89 -2.36 -7.89
N ASN A 484 5.84 -2.19 -7.08
CA ASN A 484 4.96 -1.02 -7.11
C ASN A 484 5.16 -0.17 -5.83
N TRP A 485 5.85 0.97 -5.95
CA TRP A 485 6.18 1.87 -4.83
C TRP A 485 4.95 2.41 -4.09
N GLU A 486 3.85 2.62 -4.80
CA GLU A 486 2.63 3.23 -4.26
C GLU A 486 2.07 2.44 -3.07
N TYR A 487 2.04 1.10 -3.15
CA TYR A 487 1.52 0.25 -2.08
C TYR A 487 2.39 0.32 -0.81
N PHE A 488 3.71 0.34 -0.97
CA PHE A 488 4.62 0.44 0.17
C PHE A 488 4.55 1.82 0.83
N LEU A 489 4.30 2.87 0.05
CA LEU A 489 4.13 4.24 0.53
C LEU A 489 2.78 4.47 1.21
N THR A 490 1.76 3.62 1.01
CA THR A 490 0.48 3.77 1.74
C THR A 490 0.62 3.55 3.25
N ALA A 491 1.64 2.83 3.74
CA ALA A 491 1.84 2.61 5.18
C ALA A 491 3.08 3.36 5.71
N PRO A 492 3.01 4.70 5.94
CA PRO A 492 4.20 5.52 6.19
C PRO A 492 4.99 5.11 7.44
N LEU A 493 4.30 4.65 8.49
CA LEU A 493 4.92 4.16 9.73
C LEU A 493 5.73 2.88 9.49
N ILE A 494 5.14 1.92 8.77
CA ILE A 494 5.79 0.64 8.42
C ILE A 494 6.98 0.88 7.48
N PHE A 495 6.83 1.81 6.53
CA PHE A 495 7.89 2.26 5.65
C PHE A 495 9.09 2.79 6.45
N LEU A 496 8.86 3.72 7.39
CA LEU A 496 9.91 4.27 8.25
C LEU A 496 10.58 3.20 9.12
N LEU A 497 9.80 2.28 9.68
CA LEU A 497 10.36 1.17 10.46
C LEU A 497 11.24 0.27 9.58
N TRP A 498 10.82 -0.05 8.36
CA TRP A 498 11.64 -0.82 7.41
C TRP A 498 12.92 -0.10 7.01
N ALA A 499 12.86 1.21 6.76
CA ALA A 499 14.03 2.04 6.50
C ALA A 499 15.00 2.02 7.70
N GLY A 500 14.47 2.14 8.92
CA GLY A 500 15.23 2.02 10.16
C GLY A 500 15.84 0.62 10.34
N VAL A 501 15.09 -0.44 10.02
CA VAL A 501 15.58 -1.83 10.05
C VAL A 501 16.72 -2.02 9.05
N ALA A 502 16.56 -1.56 7.81
CA ALA A 502 17.58 -1.65 6.77
C ALA A 502 18.88 -0.94 7.19
N ALA A 503 18.77 0.29 7.72
CA ALA A 503 19.91 0.99 8.30
C ALA A 503 20.52 0.21 9.47
N SER A 504 19.70 -0.30 10.40
CA SER A 504 20.19 -1.06 11.56
C SER A 504 20.92 -2.35 11.17
N LEU A 505 20.44 -3.07 10.15
CA LEU A 505 21.04 -4.29 9.64
C LEU A 505 22.48 -4.04 9.14
N LEU A 506 22.70 -2.91 8.48
CA LEU A 506 24.01 -2.53 7.94
C LEU A 506 25.03 -2.25 9.05
N PHE A 507 24.64 -1.52 10.10
CA PHE A 507 25.56 -1.04 11.13
C PHE A 507 25.66 -1.94 12.37
N TRP A 508 24.55 -2.50 12.84
CA TRP A 508 24.44 -3.28 14.09
C TRP A 508 23.78 -4.67 13.90
N GLY A 509 23.41 -5.04 12.68
CA GLY A 509 22.65 -6.26 12.41
C GLY A 509 21.19 -6.15 12.88
N ARG A 510 20.52 -7.27 13.13
CA ARG A 510 19.08 -7.28 13.48
C ARG A 510 18.75 -6.86 14.92
N GLY A 511 19.79 -6.66 15.73
CA GLY A 511 19.68 -6.44 17.17
C GLY A 511 18.84 -5.22 17.55
N PRO A 512 19.07 -4.02 16.97
CA PRO A 512 18.28 -2.83 17.25
C PRO A 512 16.77 -3.03 17.04
N PHE A 513 16.37 -3.76 15.99
CA PHE A 513 14.96 -4.03 15.76
C PHE A 513 14.38 -5.04 16.77
N CYS A 514 14.94 -6.24 16.83
CA CYS A 514 14.39 -7.31 17.68
C CYS A 514 14.49 -7.00 19.19
N GLY A 515 15.50 -6.22 19.58
CA GLY A 515 15.75 -5.80 20.95
C GLY A 515 14.92 -4.59 21.38
N TRP A 516 14.90 -3.53 20.56
CA TRP A 516 14.40 -2.21 20.97
C TRP A 516 13.13 -1.78 20.25
N LEU A 517 13.03 -1.96 18.92
CA LEU A 517 11.90 -1.44 18.13
C LEU A 517 10.72 -2.38 18.02
N CYS A 518 10.87 -3.68 18.27
CA CYS A 518 9.80 -4.66 18.13
C CYS A 518 8.83 -4.62 19.33
N PRO A 519 7.55 -4.22 19.15
CA PRO A 519 6.56 -4.18 20.24
C PRO A 519 6.36 -5.53 20.92
N PHE A 520 6.27 -6.64 20.15
CA PHE A 520 6.12 -7.97 20.75
C PHE A 520 7.37 -8.44 21.53
N GLY A 521 8.56 -8.00 21.11
CA GLY A 521 9.80 -8.22 21.86
C GLY A 521 9.81 -7.44 23.17
N ALA A 522 9.38 -6.18 23.13
CA ALA A 522 9.21 -5.33 24.31
C ALA A 522 8.20 -5.93 25.30
N LEU A 523 7.07 -6.45 24.82
CA LEU A 523 6.07 -7.13 25.64
C LEU A 523 6.66 -8.32 26.40
N GLN A 524 7.39 -9.21 25.72
CA GLN A 524 8.01 -10.37 26.36
C GLN A 524 9.04 -9.97 27.40
N GLU A 525 9.87 -8.96 27.14
CA GLU A 525 10.88 -8.51 28.08
C GLU A 525 10.28 -7.81 29.30
N LEU A 526 9.30 -6.93 29.10
CA LEU A 526 8.61 -6.24 30.20
C LEU A 526 7.83 -7.24 31.07
N LEU A 527 7.13 -8.21 30.47
CA LEU A 527 6.47 -9.29 31.21
C LEU A 527 7.45 -10.14 32.00
N ASN A 528 8.60 -10.48 31.42
CA ASN A 528 9.62 -11.25 32.12
C ASN A 528 10.25 -10.43 33.27
N ASN A 529 10.50 -9.13 33.09
CA ASN A 529 10.96 -8.24 34.16
C ASN A 529 9.96 -8.20 35.33
N ILE A 530 8.65 -8.18 35.03
CA ILE A 530 7.59 -8.27 36.05
C ILE A 530 7.61 -9.65 36.71
N ALA A 531 7.76 -10.73 35.94
CA ALA A 531 7.86 -12.10 36.47
C ALA A 531 9.04 -12.26 37.43
N GLN A 532 10.22 -11.72 37.09
CA GLN A 532 11.39 -11.70 37.96
C GLN A 532 11.14 -10.87 39.23
N ALA A 533 10.46 -9.73 39.13
CA ALA A 533 10.08 -8.93 40.30
C ALA A 533 9.09 -9.69 41.22
N LEU A 534 8.21 -10.50 40.64
CA LEU A 534 7.30 -11.42 41.35
C LEU A 534 7.97 -12.74 41.77
N LYS A 535 9.30 -12.89 41.55
CA LYS A 535 10.10 -14.06 41.90
C LYS A 535 9.66 -15.36 41.21
N VAL A 536 9.08 -15.27 40.01
CA VAL A 536 8.80 -16.43 39.16
C VAL A 536 10.12 -17.10 38.76
N PRO A 537 10.24 -18.44 38.88
CA PRO A 537 11.48 -19.14 38.59
C PRO A 537 11.90 -18.96 37.12
N GLN A 538 13.12 -18.50 36.90
CA GLN A 538 13.69 -18.34 35.56
C GLN A 538 14.41 -19.63 35.14
N LEU A 539 13.88 -20.30 34.12
CA LEU A 539 14.41 -21.55 33.61
C LEU A 539 15.46 -21.27 32.54
N ARG A 540 16.71 -21.65 32.83
CA ARG A 540 17.79 -21.59 31.86
C ARG A 540 17.84 -22.87 31.04
N ILE A 541 17.75 -22.75 29.73
CA ILE A 541 17.84 -23.90 28.82
C ILE A 541 19.32 -24.36 28.70
N PRO A 542 19.61 -25.67 28.88
CA PRO A 542 20.94 -26.23 28.64
C PRO A 542 21.44 -25.89 27.23
N TRP A 543 22.75 -25.60 27.09
CA TRP A 543 23.31 -25.14 25.82
C TRP A 543 23.01 -26.09 24.64
N ALA A 544 23.21 -27.39 24.84
CA ALA A 544 22.95 -28.39 23.80
C ALA A 544 21.49 -28.41 23.32
N LEU A 545 20.52 -28.15 24.22
CA LEU A 545 19.12 -28.05 23.84
C LEU A 545 18.84 -26.72 23.14
N HIS A 546 19.43 -25.62 23.61
CA HIS A 546 19.31 -24.32 22.96
C HIS A 546 19.76 -24.35 21.50
N GLU A 547 20.93 -24.92 21.24
CA GLU A 547 21.54 -25.02 19.91
C GLU A 547 20.69 -25.86 18.94
N ARG A 548 19.98 -26.88 19.45
CA ARG A 548 19.05 -27.69 18.66
C ARG A 548 17.70 -27.04 18.42
N LEU A 549 17.27 -26.12 19.29
CA LEU A 549 15.97 -25.46 19.19
C LEU A 549 16.00 -24.17 18.35
N TRP A 550 17.15 -23.47 18.26
CA TRP A 550 17.24 -22.27 17.42
C TRP A 550 16.95 -22.49 15.91
N PRO A 551 17.12 -23.68 15.28
CA PRO A 551 16.92 -23.81 13.83
C PRO A 551 15.43 -23.82 13.49
N ILE A 552 14.58 -24.10 14.48
CA ILE A 552 13.13 -24.24 14.31
C ILE A 552 12.54 -22.99 13.69
N LYS A 553 12.88 -21.78 14.16
CA LYS A 553 12.42 -20.52 13.54
C LYS A 553 12.87 -20.36 12.08
N TYR A 554 14.05 -20.88 11.71
CA TYR A 554 14.55 -20.85 10.33
C TYR A 554 13.79 -21.84 9.45
N MET A 555 13.46 -23.02 9.98
CA MET A 555 12.62 -24.00 9.29
C MET A 555 11.20 -23.48 9.09
N ILE A 556 10.61 -22.81 10.10
CA ILE A 556 9.31 -22.15 9.98
C ILE A 556 9.38 -21.08 8.88
N PHE A 557 10.40 -20.20 8.92
CA PHE A 557 10.57 -19.18 7.89
C PHE A 557 10.72 -19.77 6.48
N LEU A 558 11.58 -20.78 6.30
CA LEU A 558 11.79 -21.43 5.00
C LEU A 558 10.50 -22.11 4.50
N GLY A 559 9.74 -22.75 5.38
CA GLY A 559 8.44 -23.34 5.05
C GLY A 559 7.43 -22.28 4.61
N LEU A 560 7.33 -21.16 5.34
CA LEU A 560 6.47 -20.03 4.96
C LEU A 560 6.90 -19.42 3.63
N PHE A 561 8.20 -19.25 3.41
CA PHE A 561 8.75 -18.73 2.16
C PHE A 561 8.45 -19.66 0.98
N ALA A 562 8.68 -20.97 1.12
CA ALA A 562 8.35 -21.95 0.09
C ALA A 562 6.86 -21.95 -0.26
N MET A 563 5.99 -21.88 0.75
CA MET A 563 4.54 -21.77 0.55
C MET A 563 4.15 -20.43 -0.11
N SER A 564 4.86 -19.34 0.18
CA SER A 564 4.56 -18.04 -0.43
C SER A 564 4.81 -18.02 -1.94
N LEU A 565 5.76 -18.83 -2.42
CA LEU A 565 6.01 -19.03 -3.84
C LEU A 565 4.91 -19.86 -4.53
N TYR A 566 4.24 -20.74 -3.78
CA TYR A 566 3.12 -21.54 -4.28
C TYR A 566 1.81 -20.75 -4.28
N SER A 567 1.44 -20.17 -3.13
CA SER A 567 0.22 -19.36 -2.97
C SER A 567 0.41 -18.36 -1.84
N ILE A 568 0.34 -17.07 -2.19
CA ILE A 568 0.41 -15.96 -1.24
C ILE A 568 -0.65 -16.11 -0.15
N GLY A 569 -1.91 -16.41 -0.53
CA GLY A 569 -3.00 -16.53 0.45
C GLY A 569 -2.82 -17.70 1.42
N PHE A 570 -2.18 -18.79 0.99
CA PHE A 570 -1.91 -19.93 1.88
C PHE A 570 -0.74 -19.64 2.83
N ALA A 571 0.32 -19.00 2.34
CA ALA A 571 1.44 -18.56 3.20
C ALA A 571 1.00 -17.51 4.23
N GLU A 572 0.04 -16.66 3.88
CA GLU A 572 -0.56 -15.69 4.80
C GLU A 572 -1.34 -16.38 5.93
N GLN A 573 -2.10 -17.44 5.62
CA GLN A 573 -2.80 -18.23 6.65
C GLN A 573 -1.83 -18.98 7.57
N LEU A 574 -0.73 -19.51 7.02
CA LEU A 574 0.31 -20.16 7.83
C LEU A 574 1.14 -19.17 8.66
N SER A 575 1.21 -17.90 8.24
CA SER A 575 1.91 -16.84 8.98
C SER A 575 1.23 -16.47 10.30
N GLU A 576 0.05 -17.04 10.60
CA GLU A 576 -0.60 -16.95 11.92
C GLU A 576 0.19 -17.61 13.05
N VAL A 577 1.26 -18.34 12.73
CA VAL A 577 2.29 -18.76 13.69
C VAL A 577 2.84 -17.57 14.50
N GLU A 578 2.84 -16.36 13.92
CA GLU A 578 3.22 -15.13 14.60
C GLU A 578 2.08 -14.60 15.48
N PRO A 579 2.25 -14.54 16.82
CA PRO A 579 1.23 -14.02 17.74
C PRO A 579 1.09 -12.50 17.67
N PHE A 580 1.81 -11.82 16.78
CA PHE A 580 1.87 -10.35 16.65
C PHE A 580 0.48 -9.73 16.42
N LYS A 581 -0.28 -10.35 15.53
CA LYS A 581 -1.65 -9.97 15.20
C LYS A 581 -2.57 -10.04 16.41
N THR A 582 -2.51 -11.14 17.16
CA THR A 582 -3.34 -11.36 18.35
C THR A 582 -2.91 -10.47 19.50
N ALA A 583 -1.62 -10.39 19.82
CA ALA A 583 -1.13 -9.73 21.04
C ALA A 583 -0.92 -8.22 20.91
N ILE A 584 -0.54 -7.74 19.71
CA ILE A 584 -0.23 -6.32 19.48
C ILE A 584 -1.39 -5.64 18.73
N VAL A 585 -1.71 -6.09 17.53
CA VAL A 585 -2.69 -5.39 16.68
C VAL A 585 -4.11 -5.47 17.23
N LEU A 586 -4.55 -6.67 17.66
CA LEU A 586 -5.92 -6.89 18.16
C LEU A 586 -6.06 -6.83 19.67
N LYS A 587 -4.95 -6.73 20.42
CA LYS A 587 -4.99 -6.60 21.89
C LYS A 587 -5.80 -7.73 22.53
N PHE A 588 -5.61 -8.96 22.04
CA PHE A 588 -6.32 -10.18 22.45
C PHE A 588 -7.81 -10.24 22.11
N ALA A 589 -8.35 -9.28 21.34
CA ALA A 589 -9.72 -9.32 20.82
C ALA A 589 -9.81 -10.20 19.56
N ARG A 590 -9.54 -11.50 19.69
CA ARG A 590 -9.58 -12.49 18.60
C ARG A 590 -10.26 -13.78 19.05
N GLY A 591 -10.61 -14.65 18.09
CA GLY A 591 -11.13 -15.99 18.37
C GLY A 591 -10.27 -16.77 19.38
N TRP A 592 -10.94 -17.51 20.26
CA TRP A 592 -10.32 -18.13 21.44
C TRP A 592 -9.08 -19.00 21.17
N PRO A 593 -8.96 -19.78 20.06
CA PRO A 593 -7.77 -20.61 19.84
C PRO A 593 -6.50 -19.76 19.67
N PHE A 594 -6.62 -18.62 18.99
CA PHE A 594 -5.50 -17.70 18.76
C PHE A 594 -5.07 -16.99 20.04
N VAL A 595 -6.05 -16.63 20.89
CA VAL A 595 -5.78 -16.01 22.19
C VAL A 595 -5.07 -16.99 23.10
N VAL A 596 -5.57 -18.23 23.20
CA VAL A 596 -4.94 -19.29 23.99
C VAL A 596 -3.51 -19.55 23.52
N TYR A 597 -3.29 -19.65 22.21
CA TYR A 597 -1.94 -19.83 21.65
C TYR A 597 -1.01 -18.66 22.01
N ALA A 598 -1.44 -17.40 21.82
CA ALA A 598 -0.63 -16.23 22.15
C ALA A 598 -0.32 -16.15 23.66
N VAL A 599 -1.31 -16.40 24.52
CA VAL A 599 -1.14 -16.42 25.98
C VAL A 599 -0.21 -17.56 26.41
N ALA A 600 -0.31 -18.75 25.81
CA ALA A 600 0.59 -19.87 26.10
C ALA A 600 2.05 -19.53 25.77
N LEU A 601 2.30 -18.86 24.64
CA LEU A 601 3.64 -18.39 24.28
C LEU A 601 4.17 -17.32 25.24
N LEU A 602 3.32 -16.37 25.66
CA LEU A 602 3.69 -15.36 26.65
C LEU A 602 3.94 -15.96 28.03
N ALA A 603 3.14 -16.96 28.44
CA ALA A 603 3.32 -17.70 29.67
C ALA A 603 4.64 -18.46 29.68
N ALA A 604 5.00 -19.13 28.57
CA ALA A 604 6.33 -19.73 28.41
C ALA A 604 7.44 -18.66 28.53
N GLY A 605 7.19 -17.45 28.03
CA GLY A 605 8.05 -16.27 28.16
C GLY A 605 8.28 -15.78 29.59
N LEU A 606 7.41 -16.11 30.54
CA LEU A 606 7.58 -15.77 31.96
C LEU A 606 8.68 -16.60 32.63
N PHE A 607 8.87 -17.84 32.17
CA PHE A 607 9.91 -18.76 32.67
C PHE A 607 11.18 -18.70 31.84
N VAL A 608 11.06 -18.55 30.52
CA VAL A 608 12.18 -18.46 29.58
C VAL A 608 12.11 -17.12 28.87
N GLU A 609 13.00 -16.20 29.22
CA GLU A 609 13.00 -14.85 28.67
C GLU A 609 13.00 -14.87 27.12
N ARG A 610 12.03 -14.15 26.53
CA ARG A 610 11.86 -14.01 25.08
C ARG A 610 11.75 -15.35 24.31
N PHE A 611 11.07 -16.34 24.91
CA PHE A 611 10.88 -17.69 24.35
C PHE A 611 10.48 -17.72 22.87
N PHE A 612 9.44 -16.97 22.48
CA PHE A 612 8.97 -16.96 21.08
C PHE A 612 10.02 -16.38 20.13
N CYS A 613 10.62 -15.24 20.51
CA CYS A 613 11.65 -14.58 19.69
C CYS A 613 12.89 -15.45 19.48
N ARG A 614 13.18 -16.34 20.44
CA ARG A 614 14.34 -17.22 20.42
C ARG A 614 14.16 -18.45 19.54
N TYR A 615 12.96 -19.06 19.55
CA TYR A 615 12.75 -20.39 18.96
C TYR A 615 11.74 -20.45 17.81
N LEU A 616 10.75 -19.55 17.76
CA LEU A 616 9.62 -19.67 16.83
C LEU A 616 9.48 -18.49 15.86
N CYS A 617 10.07 -17.33 16.15
CA CYS A 617 9.86 -16.10 15.39
C CYS A 617 10.44 -16.13 13.96
N PRO A 618 9.61 -16.25 12.90
CA PRO A 618 10.08 -16.34 11.53
C PRO A 618 10.59 -15.00 11.00
N LEU A 619 10.00 -13.86 11.41
CA LEU A 619 10.57 -12.54 11.14
C LEU A 619 11.99 -12.39 11.68
N GLY A 620 12.25 -12.91 12.89
CA GLY A 620 13.59 -12.90 13.49
C GLY A 620 14.59 -13.73 12.68
N ALA A 621 14.16 -14.85 12.11
CA ALA A 621 14.96 -15.67 11.21
C ALA A 621 15.25 -14.95 9.88
N ALA A 622 14.23 -14.32 9.28
CA ALA A 622 14.37 -13.53 8.05
C ALA A 622 15.40 -12.41 8.20
N LEU A 623 15.33 -11.63 9.29
CA LEU A 623 16.26 -10.54 9.56
C LEU A 623 17.67 -11.01 9.95
N ALA A 624 17.82 -12.26 10.39
CA ALA A 624 19.13 -12.82 10.75
C ALA A 624 20.00 -13.15 9.53
N ILE A 625 19.40 -13.42 8.36
CA ILE A 625 20.13 -13.73 7.13
C ILE A 625 21.01 -12.54 6.67
N PRO A 626 20.47 -11.32 6.44
CA PRO A 626 21.29 -10.16 6.08
C PRO A 626 22.12 -9.62 7.25
N GLY A 627 21.70 -9.88 8.50
CA GLY A 627 22.40 -9.41 9.70
C GLY A 627 23.84 -9.91 9.85
N ARG A 628 24.25 -10.92 9.07
CA ARG A 628 25.63 -11.42 9.01
C ARG A 628 26.59 -10.46 8.30
N ILE A 629 26.08 -9.56 7.47
CA ILE A 629 26.84 -8.62 6.61
C ILE A 629 27.15 -7.30 7.36
N ARG A 630 26.97 -7.25 8.68
CA ARG A 630 27.21 -6.03 9.45
C ARG A 630 28.64 -5.51 9.25
N MET A 631 28.77 -4.20 9.12
CA MET A 631 30.06 -3.57 8.81
C MET A 631 30.95 -3.36 10.05
N PHE A 632 30.39 -3.41 11.27
CA PHE A 632 31.11 -3.06 12.51
C PHE A 632 30.77 -3.95 13.72
N GLU A 633 31.79 -4.28 14.51
CA GLU A 633 31.65 -4.99 15.80
C GLU A 633 31.73 -4.03 16.99
N TRP A 634 30.59 -3.53 17.44
CA TRP A 634 30.53 -2.51 18.50
C TRP A 634 30.58 -3.05 19.94
N LEU A 635 30.40 -4.36 20.14
CA LEU A 635 30.36 -4.97 21.48
C LEU A 635 31.78 -5.29 21.98
N LYS A 636 32.23 -4.62 23.02
CA LYS A 636 33.56 -4.82 23.63
C LYS A 636 33.60 -6.07 24.48
N ARG A 637 34.74 -6.77 24.46
CA ARG A 637 35.02 -7.93 25.30
C ARG A 637 36.49 -7.98 25.68
N TRP A 638 36.76 -8.49 26.89
CA TRP A 638 38.11 -8.80 27.31
C TRP A 638 38.56 -10.18 26.81
N PRO A 639 39.87 -10.42 26.63
CA PRO A 639 40.39 -11.72 26.20
C PRO A 639 40.01 -12.88 27.12
N GLU A 640 39.84 -12.63 28.44
CA GLU A 640 39.48 -13.66 29.40
C GLU A 640 37.99 -14.04 29.37
N CYS A 641 37.18 -13.32 28.57
CA CYS A 641 35.73 -13.55 28.46
C CYS A 641 35.46 -14.76 27.57
N GLY A 642 35.01 -15.87 28.16
CA GLY A 642 34.78 -17.16 27.51
C GLY A 642 35.71 -18.24 28.05
N ARG A 643 36.94 -17.87 28.42
CA ARG A 643 37.91 -18.76 29.10
C ARG A 643 38.87 -17.91 29.95
N PRO A 644 38.88 -18.02 31.29
CA PRO A 644 38.02 -18.84 32.16
C PRO A 644 36.68 -18.18 32.53
N CYS A 645 36.43 -16.91 32.22
CA CYS A 645 35.24 -16.18 32.69
C CYS A 645 33.99 -16.53 31.86
N GLN A 646 32.93 -17.04 32.50
CA GLN A 646 31.66 -17.39 31.84
C GLN A 646 30.51 -16.42 32.15
N ARG A 647 30.77 -15.32 32.85
CA ARG A 647 29.71 -14.47 33.43
C ARG A 647 28.75 -13.90 32.39
N CYS A 648 29.28 -13.31 31.30
CA CYS A 648 28.44 -12.77 30.23
C CYS A 648 27.64 -13.85 29.50
N ALA A 649 28.19 -15.06 29.33
CA ALA A 649 27.45 -16.19 28.77
C ALA A 649 26.34 -16.65 29.73
N HIS A 650 26.61 -16.60 31.04
CA HIS A 650 25.64 -16.93 32.07
C HIS A 650 24.48 -15.93 32.16
N GLU A 651 24.75 -14.64 32.06
CA GLU A 651 23.73 -13.59 32.21
C GLU A 651 23.12 -13.13 30.87
N CYS A 652 23.47 -13.77 29.74
CA CYS A 652 22.90 -13.41 28.44
C CYS A 652 21.43 -13.86 28.37
N PRO A 653 20.45 -12.94 28.25
CA PRO A 653 19.03 -13.28 28.33
C PRO A 653 18.56 -14.23 27.22
N VAL A 654 19.13 -14.06 26.02
CA VAL A 654 18.81 -14.90 24.84
C VAL A 654 19.83 -16.03 24.62
N GLN A 655 20.82 -16.18 25.50
CA GLN A 655 21.94 -17.12 25.37
C GLN A 655 22.65 -17.05 24.00
N SER A 656 22.80 -15.84 23.43
CA SER A 656 23.50 -15.64 22.15
C SER A 656 25.03 -15.71 22.27
N ILE A 657 25.57 -15.87 23.48
CA ILE A 657 27.00 -15.97 23.73
C ILE A 657 27.36 -17.43 23.96
N HIS A 658 28.21 -17.97 23.10
CA HIS A 658 28.70 -19.33 23.22
C HIS A 658 29.52 -19.51 24.51
N PRO A 659 29.54 -20.72 25.11
CA PRO A 659 30.41 -21.02 26.24
C PRO A 659 31.90 -20.72 26.00
N GLU A 660 32.34 -20.70 24.74
CA GLU A 660 33.74 -20.34 24.41
C GLU A 660 33.97 -18.83 24.37
N GLY A 661 32.92 -18.02 24.47
CA GLY A 661 33.00 -16.58 24.49
C GLY A 661 32.87 -15.89 23.14
N HIS A 662 32.43 -16.56 22.07
CA HIS A 662 32.04 -15.83 20.86
C HIS A 662 30.57 -15.40 20.94
N ILE A 663 30.24 -14.22 20.38
CA ILE A 663 28.85 -13.73 20.30
C ILE A 663 28.27 -14.16 18.95
N ASN A 664 27.20 -14.96 18.95
CA ASN A 664 26.44 -15.21 17.75
C ASN A 664 25.56 -14.01 17.40
N VAL A 665 25.98 -13.26 16.37
CA VAL A 665 25.32 -12.05 15.89
C VAL A 665 23.92 -12.32 15.31
N ASN A 666 23.71 -13.52 14.77
CA ASN A 666 22.41 -13.94 14.24
C ASN A 666 21.39 -14.17 15.36
N GLU A 667 21.85 -14.33 16.60
CA GLU A 667 21.01 -14.53 17.78
C GLU A 667 20.96 -13.31 18.71
N CYS A 668 22.00 -12.47 18.69
CA CYS A 668 22.12 -11.29 19.54
C CYS A 668 21.01 -10.26 19.28
N ILE A 669 20.33 -9.83 20.35
CA ILE A 669 19.30 -8.78 20.31
C ILE A 669 19.83 -7.39 20.67
N TYR A 670 21.14 -7.20 20.76
CA TYR A 670 21.77 -5.91 21.16
C TYR A 670 21.14 -5.28 22.42
N CYS A 671 20.91 -6.13 23.44
CA CYS A 671 20.37 -5.74 24.74
C CYS A 671 21.35 -4.91 25.59
N MET A 672 22.64 -4.92 25.24
CA MET A 672 23.73 -4.24 25.96
C MET A 672 23.97 -4.73 27.41
N HIS A 673 23.32 -5.80 27.88
CA HIS A 673 23.56 -6.36 29.23
C HIS A 673 25.02 -6.79 29.44
N CYS A 674 25.63 -7.41 28.42
CA CYS A 674 27.04 -7.80 28.49
C CYS A 674 27.99 -6.58 28.47
N GLN A 675 27.57 -5.45 27.90
CA GLN A 675 28.35 -4.21 27.92
C GLN A 675 28.22 -3.50 29.27
N GLU A 676 27.05 -3.55 29.90
CA GLU A 676 26.89 -3.10 31.29
C GLU A 676 27.81 -3.89 32.22
N LEU A 677 27.80 -5.22 32.11
CA LEU A 677 28.73 -6.08 32.86
C LEU A 677 30.20 -5.74 32.55
N TYR A 678 30.55 -5.47 31.30
CA TYR A 678 31.93 -5.17 30.90
C TYR A 678 32.55 -4.00 31.67
N TRP A 679 31.78 -2.94 31.92
CA TRP A 679 32.22 -1.73 32.62
C TRP A 679 32.03 -1.78 34.14
N ASP A 680 31.35 -2.79 34.67
CA ASP A 680 31.02 -2.89 36.08
C ASP A 680 32.23 -3.36 36.91
N ASP A 681 32.69 -2.51 37.82
CA ASP A 681 33.86 -2.75 38.66
C ASP A 681 33.61 -3.67 39.85
N GLN A 682 32.36 -4.06 40.13
CA GLN A 682 31.95 -5.00 41.19
C GLN A 682 31.57 -6.37 40.64
N ARG A 683 31.13 -6.46 39.38
CA ARG A 683 30.64 -7.68 38.75
C ARG A 683 31.63 -8.28 37.75
N CYS A 684 32.37 -7.48 36.98
CA CYS A 684 33.32 -8.03 36.02
C CYS A 684 34.60 -8.50 36.72
N PRO A 685 34.99 -9.79 36.64
CA PRO A 685 36.22 -10.28 37.26
C PRO A 685 37.47 -9.50 36.84
N HIS A 686 37.56 -9.10 35.57
CA HIS A 686 38.66 -8.28 35.06
C HIS A 686 38.67 -6.89 35.73
N MET A 687 37.52 -6.20 35.77
CA MET A 687 37.44 -4.86 36.37
C MET A 687 37.62 -4.88 37.89
N ILE A 688 37.17 -5.95 38.58
CA ILE A 688 37.44 -6.16 40.00
C ILE A 688 38.96 -6.21 40.24
N GLN A 689 39.71 -6.94 39.40
CA GLN A 689 41.17 -6.97 39.52
C GLN A 689 41.81 -5.61 39.25
N VAL A 690 41.31 -4.86 38.27
CA VAL A 690 41.77 -3.49 37.98
C VAL A 690 41.51 -2.57 39.18
N ARG A 691 40.31 -2.63 39.76
CA ARG A 691 39.90 -1.85 40.94
C ARG A 691 40.76 -2.18 42.16
N LEU A 692 40.91 -3.46 42.49
CA LEU A 692 41.73 -3.92 43.61
C LEU A 692 43.21 -3.53 43.45
N LYS A 693 43.75 -3.59 42.23
CA LYS A 693 45.12 -3.11 41.94
C LYS A 693 45.25 -1.61 42.16
N ARG A 694 44.23 -0.83 41.77
CA ARG A 694 44.18 0.62 41.97
C ARG A 694 44.09 0.95 43.47
N GLU A 695 43.14 0.35 44.20
CA GLU A 695 42.97 0.53 45.64
C GLU A 695 44.24 0.15 46.41
N ARG A 696 44.90 -0.97 46.07
CA ARG A 696 46.19 -1.36 46.66
C ARG A 696 47.27 -0.31 46.40
N ARG A 697 47.34 0.25 45.18
CA ARG A 697 48.32 1.28 44.81
C ARG A 697 48.06 2.59 45.56
N GLU A 698 46.80 2.95 45.76
CA GLU A 698 46.36 4.12 46.55
C GLU A 698 46.60 3.93 48.05
N ALA A 699 46.49 2.70 48.58
CA ALA A 699 46.80 2.37 49.97
C ALA A 699 48.30 2.39 50.28
N LEU A 700 49.15 2.06 49.28
CA LEU A 700 50.61 2.07 49.40
C LEU A 700 51.24 3.46 49.15
N SER A 701 50.48 4.46 48.68
CA SER A 701 50.99 5.82 48.48
C SER A 701 50.96 6.64 49.78
N SER A 702 52.12 7.15 50.19
CA SER A 702 52.29 7.91 51.44
C SER A 702 51.53 9.26 51.41
N PRO A 703 50.99 9.77 52.53
CA PRO A 703 50.23 11.03 52.57
C PRO A 703 50.98 12.25 52.01
N SER A 704 52.31 12.26 52.07
CA SER A 704 53.15 13.32 51.49
C SER A 704 53.17 13.35 49.95
N MET A 705 52.71 12.28 49.30
CA MET A 705 52.47 12.21 47.85
C MET A 705 51.02 12.48 47.47
N ARG A 706 50.14 12.68 48.46
CA ARG A 706 48.75 13.11 48.28
C ARG A 706 48.72 14.63 48.40
N GLY A 707 49.00 15.33 47.29
CA GLY A 707 48.92 16.80 47.21
C GLY A 707 47.63 17.29 47.87
N GLY A 708 47.79 18.19 48.85
CA GLY A 708 46.69 18.65 49.69
C GLY A 708 45.64 19.42 48.92
N GLY A 709 44.36 19.12 49.21
CA GLY A 709 43.24 20.00 48.88
C GLY A 709 42.08 19.31 48.17
N LYS A 710 41.08 18.91 48.98
CA LYS A 710 39.76 18.34 48.66
C LYS A 710 39.75 16.86 48.26
N GLY A 711 38.82 16.13 48.91
CA GLY A 711 38.63 14.68 48.79
C GLY A 711 38.43 14.20 47.36
N PRO A 712 38.40 12.88 47.13
CA PRO A 712 38.60 12.27 45.82
C PRO A 712 37.66 12.88 44.79
N ALA A 713 38.22 13.64 43.84
CA ALA A 713 37.50 14.06 42.66
C ALA A 713 37.16 12.80 41.86
N GLU A 714 35.87 12.59 41.59
CA GLU A 714 35.43 11.62 40.59
C GLU A 714 36.20 11.87 39.28
N PRO A 715 36.84 10.86 38.69
CA PRO A 715 37.59 11.06 37.46
C PRO A 715 36.61 11.36 36.33
N VAL A 716 36.62 12.60 35.85
CA VAL A 716 35.98 12.97 34.58
C VAL A 716 36.85 12.44 33.45
N ILE A 717 36.50 11.27 32.93
CA ILE A 717 37.11 10.68 31.74
C ILE A 717 36.58 11.46 30.52
N THR A 718 37.45 12.18 29.81
CA THR A 718 37.07 12.83 28.55
C THR A 718 37.01 11.82 27.40
N HIS A 719 36.24 12.14 26.35
CA HIS A 719 35.85 11.23 25.26
C HIS A 719 37.00 10.55 24.47
N ASN A 720 38.25 10.95 24.67
CA ASN A 720 39.43 10.39 24.01
C ASN A 720 40.38 9.62 24.95
N GLY A 721 39.98 9.31 26.18
CA GLY A 721 40.73 8.38 27.05
C GLY A 721 42.10 8.86 27.54
N LYS A 722 42.47 10.13 27.30
CA LYS A 722 43.65 10.75 27.92
C LYS A 722 43.25 11.39 29.25
N VAL A 723 43.94 10.99 30.30
CA VAL A 723 43.87 11.62 31.62
C VAL A 723 44.57 12.97 31.51
N ILE A 724 43.85 14.07 31.70
CA ILE A 724 44.45 15.40 31.79
C ILE A 724 44.97 15.55 33.23
N PRO A 725 46.29 15.79 33.44
CA PRO A 725 46.75 16.19 34.76
C PRO A 725 46.22 17.59 35.06
N GLN A 726 45.57 17.76 36.21
CA GLN A 726 45.46 19.09 36.82
C GLN A 726 46.78 19.45 37.47
#